data_AF-A0A0L0DQV5-F1
#
_entry.id   AF-A0A0L0DQV5-F1
#
_cell.length_a   1.000
_cell.length_b   1.000
_cell.length_c   1.000
_cell.angle_alpha   90.00
_cell.angle_beta   90.00
_cell.angle_gamma   90.00
#
_symmetry.space_group_name_H-M   'P 1'
#
loop_
_entity.id
_entity.type
_entity.pdbx_description
1 polymer ?
#
loop_
_entity_poly.entity_id
_entity_poly.type
_entity_poly.pdbx_seq_one_letter_code
_entity_poly.pdbx_strand_id
1 'polypeptide(L)'
;MTAKPNNGMRESMTDGDTDTFWEGDGNGGTVTFEFPDEVYVEAMTVAVAAGDKAAIPSGMSLAYGVHPDYLDGEVASVSVDRKSLYTEDGNIGWFTYPVGVASRTFVLRVSGQTPRVRQLRVLARAVKARVPGKAGPSFAHAALGVFNRLAAQVFGTLQAGGDGASADLREQLVSMLEDASPLKATVLDVLRAELVRVTEARLGLAWQPSQRKTAASRVAFELAVADDTFPFELISMVHALSASKAGLAWVLSGEGMPVVWAAGALLLTGTTRVQRGALGVLKRVFSSDVDFGTMGRALGVLVGGTTLAEYFAAVVAKTLRATLRVAGKKAKSEEKGAAEREFDEVFGELPAYRGQVPDELRAGVVELARMAIAGGENEGEHEGATVVRSRLVAQVSNLVQMQELDASEMFTSEALWLSVAALGVLCEDETAVAAVNEAASAALARESDDGNDGAAEVVLCENHDDGVTKAAMRCESCATALCADCDRFLHLPRNKREHTREAIIDHEAFVVEMREGCARVKMSQFVVVFDVEKGKVLLRVEARSSSGRACRFCGSELSVENEVLVAKVRDVCNDAECMERSEQVCVDVLECGHPCGGVRGEKEHLPCLVAGCDEAMTVAKDDMCMICWTEPLEAAPAVKLGCGHVFHAMCVDRLLKAKWSGPRINFGFWACPLCKDARFEHPALEEAIAPLRELEEKVKSKAKLRARASGLAEDAAVMAEYGDDVVAAAMARFAYYQCYECKEPYYGGAVACEAAGRGGDFDETELVCGGCVGRRIGATACSKHGMGDNMVFACRYCCSVAVWFCFGTTHFCDTCHSNVGGVQAAAASEDRPVCPVGPGCKQLPPGPCPLGLKECPPVGEELCLGCGLCAEAQEY
;
A
#
# COMPACT_ATOMS: atom_id res chain seq x y z
N MET A 1 -34.79 14.91 16.47
CA MET A 1 -35.55 13.70 16.81
C MET A 1 -36.03 13.04 15.53
N THR A 2 -35.38 11.95 15.12
CA THR A 2 -35.81 11.10 13.99
C THR A 2 -35.77 9.65 14.47
N ALA A 3 -36.89 8.93 14.32
CA ALA A 3 -37.15 7.65 14.99
C ALA A 3 -37.39 6.50 14.00
N LYS A 4 -36.94 5.30 14.39
CA LYS A 4 -37.45 3.98 13.98
C LYS A 4 -37.41 3.02 15.19
N PRO A 5 -38.23 1.95 15.23
CA PRO A 5 -39.38 1.91 16.14
C PRO A 5 -39.20 0.96 17.33
N ASN A 6 -39.37 1.47 18.55
CA ASN A 6 -40.08 0.83 19.68
C ASN A 6 -39.93 1.73 20.92
N ASN A 7 -40.95 2.54 21.22
CA ASN A 7 -41.46 2.85 22.57
C ASN A 7 -42.40 4.06 22.52
N GLY A 8 -43.71 3.79 22.41
CA GLY A 8 -44.78 4.77 22.19
C GLY A 8 -45.16 5.64 23.39
N MET A 9 -44.27 5.91 24.35
CA MET A 9 -44.57 6.76 25.53
C MET A 9 -43.42 7.71 25.92
N ARG A 10 -42.44 7.97 25.05
CA ARG A 10 -41.35 8.93 25.35
C ARG A 10 -41.85 10.38 25.50
N GLU A 11 -42.93 10.74 24.81
CA GLU A 11 -43.55 12.06 24.91
C GLU A 11 -44.10 12.34 26.31
N SER A 12 -44.54 11.29 27.04
CA SER A 12 -45.00 11.36 28.42
C SER A 12 -43.95 11.90 29.40
N MET A 13 -42.65 11.85 29.05
CA MET A 13 -41.59 12.40 29.92
C MET A 13 -41.49 13.93 29.84
N THR A 14 -42.05 14.56 28.81
CA THR A 14 -41.87 16.00 28.52
C THR A 14 -43.19 16.75 28.31
N ASP A 15 -44.33 16.10 28.53
CA ASP A 15 -45.67 16.64 28.27
C ASP A 15 -46.14 17.67 29.30
N GLY A 16 -45.44 17.79 30.43
CA GLY A 16 -45.82 18.72 31.49
C GLY A 16 -46.83 18.14 32.49
N ASP A 17 -47.31 16.91 32.28
CA ASP A 17 -48.15 16.14 33.20
C ASP A 17 -47.32 15.16 34.05
N THR A 18 -47.73 14.92 35.30
CA THR A 18 -47.11 13.94 36.19
C THR A 18 -47.94 12.67 36.36
N ASP A 19 -49.13 12.62 35.78
CA ASP A 19 -49.99 11.43 35.78
C ASP A 19 -49.62 10.44 34.65
N THR A 20 -48.97 10.94 33.59
CA THR A 20 -48.37 10.16 32.50
C THR A 20 -46.97 9.66 32.87
N PHE A 21 -46.46 8.64 32.17
CA PHE A 21 -45.13 8.07 32.42
C PHE A 21 -44.53 7.39 31.20
N TRP A 22 -43.20 7.34 31.14
CA TRP A 22 -42.44 6.40 30.34
C TRP A 22 -42.12 5.15 31.17
N GLU A 23 -42.17 3.98 30.54
CA GLU A 23 -41.87 2.68 31.15
C GLU A 23 -40.74 2.00 30.38
N GLY A 24 -39.74 1.50 31.10
CA GLY A 24 -38.62 0.76 30.53
C GLY A 24 -38.92 -0.74 30.34
N ASP A 25 -38.16 -1.38 29.45
CA ASP A 25 -38.35 -2.78 29.05
C ASP A 25 -37.54 -3.73 29.95
N GLY A 26 -38.21 -4.65 30.65
CA GLY A 26 -37.55 -5.68 31.46
C GLY A 26 -36.84 -5.13 32.70
N ASN A 27 -35.50 -5.23 32.77
CA ASN A 27 -34.67 -4.85 33.93
C ASN A 27 -34.08 -3.43 33.84
N GLY A 28 -34.52 -2.62 32.88
CA GLY A 28 -34.08 -1.23 32.76
C GLY A 28 -34.58 -0.56 31.49
N GLY A 29 -33.94 0.53 31.12
CA GLY A 29 -34.15 1.18 29.82
C GLY A 29 -33.25 2.37 29.63
N THR A 30 -33.02 2.73 28.36
CA THR A 30 -32.15 3.83 27.98
C THR A 30 -32.94 4.89 27.23
N VAL A 31 -32.80 6.14 27.67
CA VAL A 31 -33.42 7.30 27.04
C VAL A 31 -32.33 8.23 26.54
N THR A 32 -32.33 8.46 25.23
CA THR A 32 -31.36 9.30 24.53
C THR A 32 -31.99 10.64 24.19
N PHE A 33 -31.30 11.73 24.52
CA PHE A 33 -31.67 13.10 24.21
C PHE A 33 -30.68 13.66 23.22
N GLU A 34 -31.17 14.08 22.06
CA GLU A 34 -30.37 14.73 21.03
C GLU A 34 -30.87 16.15 20.81
N PHE A 35 -30.01 17.12 21.08
CA PHE A 35 -30.26 18.51 20.76
C PHE A 35 -29.87 18.79 19.30
N PRO A 36 -30.57 19.72 18.60
CA PRO A 36 -30.20 20.12 17.25
C PRO A 36 -28.83 20.82 17.19
N ASP A 37 -28.51 21.58 18.24
CA ASP A 37 -27.28 22.34 18.43
C ASP A 37 -26.65 21.98 19.78
N GLU A 38 -25.38 22.31 19.99
CA GLU A 38 -24.71 22.14 21.28
C GLU A 38 -25.34 23.08 22.32
N VAL A 39 -25.81 22.49 23.43
CA VAL A 39 -26.43 23.24 24.51
C VAL A 39 -25.63 23.01 25.78
N TYR A 40 -25.30 24.10 26.48
CA TYR A 40 -24.74 23.99 27.81
C TYR A 40 -25.85 23.62 28.78
N VAL A 41 -25.83 22.37 29.26
CA VAL A 41 -26.82 21.87 30.21
C VAL A 41 -26.28 22.14 31.62
N GLU A 42 -26.96 23.02 32.34
CA GLU A 42 -26.61 23.35 33.72
C GLU A 42 -27.07 22.24 34.66
N ALA A 43 -28.29 21.76 34.48
CA ALA A 43 -28.83 20.66 35.26
C ALA A 43 -29.89 19.87 34.50
N MET A 44 -30.01 18.59 34.82
CA MET A 44 -31.09 17.72 34.35
C MET A 44 -31.86 17.16 35.54
N THR A 45 -33.19 17.19 35.49
CA THR A 45 -34.05 16.75 36.59
C THR A 45 -35.00 15.66 36.13
N VAL A 46 -35.11 14.58 36.90
CA VAL A 46 -35.94 13.41 36.61
C VAL A 46 -36.97 13.24 37.74
N ALA A 47 -38.25 13.09 37.42
CA ALA A 47 -39.32 12.88 38.37
C ALA A 47 -39.75 11.41 38.43
N VAL A 48 -39.91 10.90 39.66
CA VAL A 48 -40.36 9.54 39.95
C VAL A 48 -41.46 9.60 41.00
N ALA A 49 -42.56 8.88 40.80
CA ALA A 49 -43.65 8.87 41.78
C ALA A 49 -43.47 7.77 42.83
N ALA A 50 -43.64 8.11 44.11
CA ALA A 50 -43.70 7.13 45.20
C ALA A 50 -44.84 6.10 45.01
N GLY A 51 -45.89 6.49 44.26
CA GLY A 51 -47.00 5.62 43.87
C GLY A 51 -46.65 4.50 42.90
N ASP A 52 -45.48 4.54 42.24
CA ASP A 52 -45.04 3.53 41.26
C ASP A 52 -44.63 2.19 41.88
N LYS A 53 -44.52 2.11 43.22
CA LYS A 53 -44.28 0.89 44.00
C LYS A 53 -43.10 0.03 43.51
N ALA A 54 -43.38 -1.00 42.69
CA ALA A 54 -42.39 -1.94 42.18
C ALA A 54 -41.68 -1.42 40.92
N ALA A 55 -42.30 -0.47 40.23
CA ALA A 55 -41.76 0.20 39.05
C ALA A 55 -40.92 1.45 39.39
N ILE A 56 -40.58 1.66 40.67
CA ILE A 56 -39.64 2.71 41.07
C ILE A 56 -38.24 2.28 40.57
N PRO A 57 -37.50 3.13 39.82
CA PRO A 57 -36.13 2.83 39.42
C PRO A 57 -35.25 2.48 40.63
N SER A 58 -34.34 1.51 40.49
CA SER A 58 -33.34 1.20 41.51
C SER A 58 -32.12 2.12 41.40
N GLY A 59 -31.83 2.61 40.19
CA GLY A 59 -30.75 3.56 39.95
C GLY A 59 -30.86 4.24 38.59
N MET A 60 -30.28 5.42 38.49
CA MET A 60 -30.30 6.25 37.28
C MET A 60 -28.92 6.86 37.06
N SER A 61 -28.35 6.67 35.88
CA SER A 61 -27.08 7.30 35.49
C SER A 61 -27.19 8.13 34.22
N LEU A 62 -26.47 9.25 34.20
CA LEU A 62 -26.47 10.20 33.11
C LEU A 62 -25.09 10.24 32.46
N ALA A 63 -25.02 10.00 31.16
CA ALA A 63 -23.83 10.18 30.35
C ALA A 63 -24.06 11.21 29.24
N TYR A 64 -22.98 11.76 28.70
CA TYR A 64 -23.03 12.70 27.58
C TYR A 64 -22.02 12.31 26.50
N GLY A 65 -22.24 12.77 25.28
CA GLY A 65 -21.39 12.40 24.16
C GLY A 65 -21.76 13.09 22.85
N VAL A 66 -20.98 12.80 21.83
CA VAL A 66 -21.24 13.29 20.47
C VAL A 66 -22.34 12.47 19.80
N HIS A 67 -22.48 11.19 20.15
CA HIS A 67 -23.48 10.25 19.59
C HIS A 67 -23.96 9.24 20.67
N PRO A 68 -25.14 8.61 20.54
CA PRO A 68 -25.64 7.65 21.54
C PRO A 68 -24.72 6.44 21.76
N ASP A 69 -23.95 6.08 20.73
CA ASP A 69 -22.97 4.98 20.75
C ASP A 69 -21.55 5.43 21.15
N TYR A 70 -21.31 6.74 21.27
CA TYR A 70 -20.00 7.35 21.59
C TYR A 70 -20.16 8.40 22.68
N LEU A 71 -20.03 7.96 23.93
CA LEU A 71 -20.17 8.78 25.13
C LEU A 71 -18.80 9.28 25.60
N ASP A 72 -18.67 10.59 25.77
CA ASP A 72 -17.45 11.27 26.19
C ASP A 72 -17.20 11.13 27.70
N GLY A 73 -18.26 10.87 28.48
CA GLY A 73 -18.14 10.68 29.92
C GLY A 73 -19.48 10.45 30.62
N GLU A 74 -19.41 9.97 31.87
CA GLU A 74 -20.55 9.82 32.77
C GLU A 74 -20.56 10.99 33.76
N VAL A 75 -21.69 11.69 33.87
CA VAL A 75 -21.86 12.87 34.74
C VAL A 75 -21.97 12.43 36.21
N ALA A 76 -22.92 11.55 36.50
CA ALA A 76 -23.16 10.99 37.82
C ALA A 76 -24.18 9.84 37.76
N SER A 77 -24.08 8.91 38.71
CA SER A 77 -25.05 7.86 38.97
C SER A 77 -25.67 8.03 40.35
N VAL A 78 -26.98 7.80 40.45
CA VAL A 78 -27.77 7.97 41.68
C VAL A 78 -28.59 6.72 41.93
N SER A 79 -28.51 6.18 43.15
CA SER A 79 -29.43 5.14 43.61
C SER A 79 -30.71 5.80 44.14
N VAL A 80 -31.85 5.19 43.82
CA VAL A 80 -33.17 5.70 44.22
C VAL A 80 -33.71 4.80 45.34
N ASP A 81 -33.74 5.32 46.57
CA ASP A 81 -34.37 4.65 47.71
C ASP A 81 -35.80 5.18 47.91
N ARG A 82 -36.72 4.33 48.36
CA ARG A 82 -38.08 4.73 48.71
C ARG A 82 -38.12 5.85 49.75
N LYS A 83 -37.13 5.93 50.65
CA LYS A 83 -37.04 6.99 51.66
C LYS A 83 -36.76 8.38 51.08
N SER A 84 -36.08 8.49 49.92
CA SER A 84 -35.76 9.77 49.29
C SER A 84 -36.92 10.36 48.47
N LEU A 85 -38.05 9.65 48.35
CA LEU A 85 -39.24 10.06 47.60
C LEU A 85 -40.35 10.69 48.47
N TYR A 86 -40.23 10.66 49.81
CA TYR A 86 -41.23 11.24 50.72
C TYR A 86 -40.83 12.65 51.14
N THR A 87 -41.40 13.67 50.48
CA THR A 87 -41.32 15.08 50.88
C THR A 87 -42.71 15.60 51.28
N GLU A 88 -42.76 16.73 52.01
CA GLU A 88 -43.99 17.28 52.63
C GLU A 88 -45.11 17.62 51.63
N ASP A 89 -44.81 17.76 50.32
CA ASP A 89 -45.73 18.21 49.27
C ASP A 89 -46.23 17.13 48.28
N GLY A 90 -46.03 15.85 48.58
CA GLY A 90 -46.82 14.77 47.95
C GLY A 90 -46.13 14.02 46.79
N ASN A 91 -46.20 12.69 46.92
CA ASN A 91 -46.14 11.60 45.93
C ASN A 91 -45.07 11.58 44.81
N ILE A 92 -44.28 12.62 44.55
CA ILE A 92 -43.29 12.68 43.46
C ILE A 92 -41.96 13.22 43.97
N GLY A 93 -40.89 12.43 43.79
CA GLY A 93 -39.51 12.85 44.05
C GLY A 93 -38.81 13.32 42.78
N TRP A 94 -38.13 14.46 42.87
CA TRP A 94 -37.32 15.04 41.78
C TRP A 94 -35.83 14.82 42.06
N PHE A 95 -35.14 14.18 41.13
CA PHE A 95 -33.70 13.91 41.18
C PHE A 95 -32.97 14.84 40.22
N THR A 96 -32.11 15.71 40.75
CA THR A 96 -31.39 16.72 39.97
C THR A 96 -29.91 16.35 39.81
N TYR A 97 -29.47 16.26 38.56
CA TYR A 97 -28.08 16.08 38.17
C TYR A 97 -27.47 17.44 37.82
N PRO A 98 -26.44 17.93 38.53
CA PRO A 98 -25.64 19.05 38.06
C PRO A 98 -24.77 18.55 36.90
N VAL A 99 -25.02 19.05 35.69
CA VAL A 99 -24.40 18.52 34.46
C VAL A 99 -23.16 19.33 34.11
N GLY A 100 -23.31 20.65 33.95
CA GLY A 100 -22.20 21.58 33.79
C GLY A 100 -21.36 21.39 32.52
N VAL A 101 -21.84 20.61 31.55
CA VAL A 101 -21.14 20.31 30.28
C VAL A 101 -21.97 20.75 29.08
N ALA A 102 -21.28 21.17 28.02
CA ALA A 102 -21.88 21.42 26.72
C ALA A 102 -21.78 20.12 25.91
N SER A 103 -22.94 19.61 25.47
CA SER A 103 -22.98 18.42 24.64
C SER A 103 -24.26 18.41 23.81
N ARG A 104 -24.24 17.64 22.73
CA ARG A 104 -25.38 17.47 21.84
C ARG A 104 -26.22 16.26 22.23
N THR A 105 -25.59 15.20 22.73
CA THR A 105 -26.26 13.96 23.08
C THR A 105 -26.10 13.67 24.56
N PHE A 106 -27.21 13.40 25.23
CA PHE A 106 -27.23 12.93 26.61
C PHE A 106 -27.97 11.60 26.68
N VAL A 107 -27.45 10.66 27.45
CA VAL A 107 -28.02 9.31 27.60
C VAL A 107 -28.32 9.07 29.07
N LEU A 108 -29.60 8.94 29.40
CA LEU A 108 -30.08 8.53 30.71
C LEU A 108 -30.31 7.02 30.71
N ARG A 109 -29.57 6.30 31.54
CA ARG A 109 -29.76 4.87 31.79
C ARG A 109 -30.54 4.71 33.09
N VAL A 110 -31.67 4.02 33.02
CA VAL A 110 -32.57 3.76 34.15
C VAL A 110 -32.55 2.27 34.43
N SER A 111 -32.20 1.89 35.66
CA SER A 111 -32.18 0.50 36.13
C SER A 111 -33.39 0.24 37.01
N GLY A 112 -34.00 -0.95 36.92
CA GLY A 112 -35.16 -1.33 37.73
C GLY A 112 -36.05 -2.33 37.00
N GLN A 113 -36.97 -2.98 37.71
CA GLN A 113 -37.91 -3.92 37.09
C GLN A 113 -39.07 -3.12 36.49
N THR A 114 -39.10 -3.00 35.16
CA THR A 114 -40.04 -2.17 34.39
C THR A 114 -40.14 -0.75 34.96
N PRO A 115 -39.03 0.01 34.96
CA PRO A 115 -38.95 1.25 35.71
C PRO A 115 -39.79 2.34 35.04
N ARG A 116 -40.46 3.16 35.86
CA ARG A 116 -41.29 4.28 35.40
C ARG A 116 -40.65 5.62 35.71
N VAL A 117 -40.62 6.49 34.70
CA VAL A 117 -40.20 7.88 34.83
C VAL A 117 -41.36 8.77 34.42
N ARG A 118 -41.73 9.68 35.32
CA ARG A 118 -42.92 10.54 35.18
C ARG A 118 -42.61 11.76 34.34
N GLN A 119 -41.53 12.47 34.67
CA GLN A 119 -41.07 13.65 33.93
C GLN A 119 -39.56 13.73 33.83
N LEU A 120 -39.10 14.47 32.83
CA LEU A 120 -37.75 14.93 32.66
C LEU A 120 -37.76 16.42 32.28
N ARG A 121 -36.94 17.22 32.98
CA ARG A 121 -36.71 18.61 32.62
C ARG A 121 -35.23 18.90 32.53
N VAL A 122 -34.84 19.62 31.49
CA VAL A 122 -33.46 20.02 31.25
C VAL A 122 -33.35 21.53 31.37
N LEU A 123 -32.48 22.01 32.26
CA LEU A 123 -32.10 23.41 32.35
C LEU A 123 -30.87 23.63 31.47
N ALA A 124 -31.06 24.28 30.33
CA ALA A 124 -30.00 24.46 29.35
C ALA A 124 -30.01 25.88 28.78
N ARG A 125 -28.84 26.39 28.41
CA ARG A 125 -28.68 27.72 27.80
C ARG A 125 -28.07 27.64 26.41
N ALA A 126 -28.66 28.38 25.47
CA ALA A 126 -28.13 28.54 24.12
C ALA A 126 -26.86 29.38 24.15
N VAL A 127 -25.82 28.92 23.45
CA VAL A 127 -24.55 29.65 23.32
C VAL A 127 -24.72 30.76 22.26
N LYS A 128 -25.07 31.99 22.65
CA LYS A 128 -25.36 33.11 21.70
C LYS A 128 -24.08 33.77 21.12
N ALA A 129 -24.03 33.94 19.80
CA ALA A 129 -22.98 34.65 19.07
C ALA A 129 -23.31 36.15 18.79
N ARG A 130 -22.30 37.03 18.79
CA ARG A 130 -22.36 38.48 18.48
C ARG A 130 -21.72 38.78 17.10
N VAL A 131 -22.38 39.61 16.28
CA VAL A 131 -21.96 40.16 14.96
C VAL A 131 -21.51 41.63 15.18
N PRO A 132 -20.50 42.27 14.51
CA PRO A 132 -20.16 42.29 13.07
C PRO A 132 -18.65 42.35 12.68
N GLY A 133 -18.36 42.38 11.36
CA GLY A 133 -17.12 42.91 10.75
C GLY A 133 -16.56 42.10 9.57
N LYS A 134 -16.59 42.64 8.34
CA LYS A 134 -16.03 42.03 7.12
C LYS A 134 -14.51 41.84 7.22
N ALA A 135 -13.98 40.67 6.82
CA ALA A 135 -12.60 40.50 6.33
C ALA A 135 -12.46 39.22 5.50
N GLY A 136 -11.65 39.29 4.44
CA GLY A 136 -11.41 38.26 3.42
C GLY A 136 -10.41 37.16 3.82
N PRO A 137 -9.76 36.49 2.84
CA PRO A 137 -9.22 35.12 2.93
C PRO A 137 -7.95 34.93 3.80
N SER A 138 -7.65 35.80 4.76
CA SER A 138 -6.41 35.74 5.55
C SER A 138 -6.50 34.92 6.85
N PHE A 139 -7.57 34.15 7.10
CA PHE A 139 -7.84 33.62 8.45
C PHE A 139 -7.06 32.33 8.80
N ALA A 140 -6.79 31.44 7.83
CA ALA A 140 -5.94 30.26 8.06
C ALA A 140 -4.49 30.68 8.36
N HIS A 141 -3.97 31.65 7.60
CA HIS A 141 -2.71 32.34 7.90
C HIS A 141 -2.75 33.12 9.24
N ALA A 142 -3.92 33.54 9.71
CA ALA A 142 -4.05 34.25 10.98
C ALA A 142 -4.04 33.32 12.20
N ALA A 143 -4.58 32.09 12.11
CA ALA A 143 -4.51 31.11 13.20
C ALA A 143 -3.08 30.56 13.35
N LEU A 144 -2.45 30.19 12.24
CA LEU A 144 -1.02 29.86 12.19
C LEU A 144 -0.16 31.08 12.57
N GLY A 145 -0.57 32.28 12.17
CA GLY A 145 0.06 33.54 12.57
C GLY A 145 -0.16 33.91 14.04
N VAL A 146 -1.20 33.41 14.72
CA VAL A 146 -1.43 33.58 16.16
C VAL A 146 -0.58 32.58 16.92
N PHE A 147 -0.48 31.34 16.43
CA PHE A 147 0.45 30.33 16.96
C PHE A 147 1.91 30.77 16.78
N ASN A 148 2.30 31.23 15.59
CA ASN A 148 3.62 31.79 15.30
C ASN A 148 3.89 33.08 16.06
N ARG A 149 2.87 33.88 16.41
CA ARG A 149 3.01 35.06 17.28
C ARG A 149 3.11 34.70 18.75
N LEU A 150 2.40 33.67 19.21
CA LEU A 150 2.55 33.10 20.56
C LEU A 150 3.94 32.48 20.72
N ALA A 151 4.41 31.74 19.70
CA ALA A 151 5.78 31.27 19.60
C ALA A 151 6.76 32.46 19.58
N ALA A 152 6.58 33.46 18.72
CA ALA A 152 7.49 34.62 18.66
C ALA A 152 7.50 35.49 19.94
N GLN A 153 6.38 35.58 20.67
CA GLN A 153 6.30 36.28 21.96
C GLN A 153 7.03 35.55 23.09
N VAL A 154 7.21 34.23 22.96
CA VAL A 154 7.83 33.37 23.96
C VAL A 154 9.30 33.11 23.64
N PHE A 155 9.65 33.03 22.34
CA PHE A 155 10.99 32.68 21.87
C PHE A 155 11.87 33.89 21.53
N GLY A 156 11.32 35.09 21.36
CA GLY A 156 12.10 36.29 21.04
C GLY A 156 12.75 36.22 19.65
N THR A 157 12.30 37.10 18.76
CA THR A 157 12.85 37.38 17.41
C THR A 157 12.78 36.25 16.38
N LEU A 158 11.71 36.27 15.56
CA LEU A 158 11.74 35.75 14.20
C LEU A 158 11.19 36.83 13.24
N GLN A 159 12.09 37.71 12.79
CA GLN A 159 11.95 38.46 11.54
C GLN A 159 13.23 38.26 10.72
N ALA A 160 13.25 37.25 9.85
CA ALA A 160 14.00 37.21 8.60
C ALA A 160 13.74 35.86 7.91
N GLY A 161 13.44 35.89 6.61
CA GLY A 161 13.12 34.70 5.81
C GLY A 161 14.33 33.81 5.53
N GLY A 162 14.04 32.53 5.27
CA GLY A 162 14.99 31.52 4.79
C GLY A 162 14.53 30.12 5.20
N ASP A 163 14.62 29.15 4.28
CA ASP A 163 14.23 27.72 4.41
C ASP A 163 14.97 26.93 5.53
N GLY A 164 15.68 27.60 6.44
CA GLY A 164 16.37 27.02 7.59
C GLY A 164 15.58 27.00 8.90
N ALA A 165 14.41 27.66 8.98
CA ALA A 165 13.71 27.89 10.25
C ALA A 165 13.11 26.62 10.92
N SER A 166 12.95 25.50 10.20
CA SER A 166 12.23 24.33 10.75
C SER A 166 13.04 23.50 11.74
N ALA A 167 14.37 23.54 11.70
CA ALA A 167 15.22 22.79 12.63
C ALA A 167 15.33 23.48 14.00
N ASP A 168 15.52 24.81 14.01
CA ASP A 168 15.63 25.61 15.24
C ASP A 168 14.32 25.66 16.03
N LEU A 169 13.16 25.77 15.35
CA LEU A 169 11.84 25.70 15.99
C LEU A 169 11.55 24.33 16.63
N ARG A 170 12.12 23.24 16.08
CA ARG A 170 11.97 21.88 16.61
C ARG A 170 12.75 21.68 17.91
N GLU A 171 13.99 22.14 17.97
CA GLU A 171 14.80 22.09 19.21
C GLU A 171 14.21 22.99 20.31
N GLN A 172 13.66 24.15 19.94
CA GLN A 172 13.03 25.08 20.90
C GLN A 172 11.68 24.58 21.44
N LEU A 173 10.87 23.87 20.63
CA LEU A 173 9.65 23.20 21.10
C LEU A 173 9.95 22.07 22.09
N VAL A 174 11.00 21.27 21.82
CA VAL A 174 11.46 20.20 22.72
C VAL A 174 11.98 20.77 24.04
N SER A 175 12.76 21.86 24.00
CA SER A 175 13.22 22.58 25.19
C SER A 175 12.08 23.14 26.05
N MET A 176 11.01 23.65 25.44
CA MET A 176 9.82 24.12 26.17
C MET A 176 8.99 23.01 26.84
N LEU A 177 9.08 21.76 26.37
CA LEU A 177 8.37 20.64 26.98
C LEU A 177 9.00 20.21 28.32
N GLU A 178 10.25 20.58 28.55
CA GLU A 178 10.96 20.30 29.80
C GLU A 178 10.59 21.30 30.92
N ASP A 179 10.05 22.46 30.55
CA ASP A 179 9.59 23.48 31.49
C ASP A 179 8.10 23.30 31.88
N ALA A 180 7.81 23.30 33.19
CA ALA A 180 6.47 23.16 33.76
C ALA A 180 5.64 24.47 33.67
N SER A 181 5.47 25.01 32.46
CA SER A 181 4.71 26.25 32.24
C SER A 181 3.24 25.99 31.86
N PRO A 182 2.28 26.83 32.29
CA PRO A 182 0.87 26.74 31.85
C PRO A 182 0.67 27.00 30.35
N LEU A 183 1.67 27.59 29.70
CA LEU A 183 1.73 27.80 28.26
C LEU A 183 1.89 26.47 27.49
N LYS A 184 2.63 25.51 28.04
CA LYS A 184 2.81 24.16 27.49
C LYS A 184 1.48 23.44 27.27
N ALA A 185 0.61 23.44 28.29
CA ALA A 185 -0.70 22.80 28.21
C ALA A 185 -1.57 23.42 27.11
N THR A 186 -1.58 24.75 27.03
CA THR A 186 -2.37 25.49 26.02
C THR A 186 -1.91 25.17 24.58
N VAL A 187 -0.60 25.10 24.35
CA VAL A 187 -0.03 24.79 23.03
C VAL A 187 -0.35 23.36 22.60
N LEU A 188 -0.21 22.39 23.51
CA LEU A 188 -0.51 20.98 23.25
C LEU A 188 -2.01 20.75 23.01
N ASP A 189 -2.87 21.44 23.76
CA ASP A 189 -4.33 21.41 23.57
C ASP A 189 -4.75 21.94 22.20
N VAL A 190 -4.18 23.07 21.77
CA VAL A 190 -4.46 23.65 20.46
C VAL A 190 -3.97 22.73 19.34
N LEU A 191 -2.77 22.16 19.47
CA LEU A 191 -2.22 21.22 18.49
C LEU A 191 -3.11 19.98 18.32
N ARG A 192 -3.51 19.38 19.44
CA ARG A 192 -4.45 18.25 19.46
C ARG A 192 -5.78 18.62 18.81
N ALA A 193 -6.40 19.71 19.25
CA ALA A 193 -7.73 20.12 18.79
C ALA A 193 -7.74 20.41 17.29
N GLU A 194 -6.73 21.11 16.77
CA GLU A 194 -6.64 21.42 15.34
C GLU A 194 -6.33 20.18 14.50
N LEU A 195 -5.47 19.27 14.97
CA LEU A 195 -5.19 18.02 14.26
C LEU A 195 -6.43 17.13 14.15
N VAL A 196 -7.13 16.90 15.27
CA VAL A 196 -8.39 16.13 15.29
C VAL A 196 -9.41 16.76 14.36
N ARG A 197 -9.59 18.08 14.42
CA ARG A 197 -10.56 18.83 13.60
C ARG A 197 -10.27 18.72 12.10
N VAL A 198 -9.00 18.75 11.71
CA VAL A 198 -8.58 18.54 10.32
C VAL A 198 -8.85 17.11 9.87
N THR A 199 -8.56 16.13 10.73
CA THR A 199 -8.81 14.72 10.45
C THR A 199 -10.30 14.42 10.30
N GLU A 200 -11.15 14.90 11.22
CA GLU A 200 -12.61 14.76 11.14
C GLU A 200 -13.17 15.35 9.84
N ALA A 201 -12.64 16.51 9.43
CA ALA A 201 -13.02 17.13 8.16
C ALA A 201 -12.66 16.27 6.94
N ARG A 202 -11.51 15.59 6.96
CA ARG A 202 -11.11 14.64 5.89
C ARG A 202 -11.94 13.36 5.90
N LEU A 203 -12.29 12.85 7.08
CA LEU A 203 -13.17 11.70 7.21
C LEU A 203 -14.63 12.01 6.85
N GLY A 204 -14.96 13.28 6.60
CA GLY A 204 -16.36 13.72 6.39
C GLY A 204 -17.20 13.62 7.65
N LEU A 205 -16.56 13.51 8.81
CA LEU A 205 -17.16 13.54 10.14
C LEU A 205 -17.37 14.99 10.63
N ALA A 206 -16.81 15.98 9.91
CA ALA A 206 -16.97 17.39 10.25
C ALA A 206 -18.45 17.84 10.20
N TRP A 207 -18.99 18.11 11.38
CA TRP A 207 -20.19 18.92 11.57
C TRP A 207 -19.81 20.40 11.84
N GLN A 208 -20.72 21.32 11.48
CA GLN A 208 -20.45 22.76 11.30
C GLN A 208 -19.97 23.48 12.57
N PRO A 209 -18.88 24.26 12.54
CA PRO A 209 -18.47 25.07 13.69
C PRO A 209 -19.46 26.22 13.92
N SER A 210 -20.14 26.21 15.06
CA SER A 210 -20.93 27.33 15.58
C SER A 210 -20.10 28.59 15.90
N GLN A 211 -18.78 28.56 15.69
CA GLN A 211 -17.85 29.64 16.04
C GLN A 211 -17.18 30.38 14.87
N ARG A 212 -17.44 30.01 13.61
CA ARG A 212 -16.86 30.73 12.44
C ARG A 212 -17.86 31.73 11.85
N LYS A 213 -17.58 33.03 12.01
CA LYS A 213 -18.52 34.15 11.77
C LYS A 213 -18.98 34.37 10.31
N THR A 214 -18.53 33.61 9.30
CA THR A 214 -18.98 33.78 7.90
C THR A 214 -18.87 32.51 7.03
N ALA A 215 -19.74 32.36 6.02
CA ALA A 215 -19.64 31.31 5.00
C ALA A 215 -18.27 31.28 4.28
N ALA A 216 -17.63 32.45 4.13
CA ALA A 216 -16.29 32.58 3.57
C ALA A 216 -15.20 31.89 4.41
N SER A 217 -15.32 31.93 5.75
CA SER A 217 -14.37 31.24 6.64
C SER A 217 -14.56 29.71 6.72
N ARG A 218 -15.70 29.23 6.22
CA ARG A 218 -16.03 27.81 6.07
C ARG A 218 -15.44 27.27 4.77
N VAL A 219 -15.69 27.97 3.66
CA VAL A 219 -15.05 27.70 2.37
C VAL A 219 -13.53 27.79 2.48
N ALA A 220 -12.98 28.77 3.21
CA ALA A 220 -11.54 28.87 3.44
C ALA A 220 -10.98 27.74 4.33
N PHE A 221 -11.78 27.14 5.21
CA PHE A 221 -11.36 25.96 5.98
C PHE A 221 -11.41 24.69 5.14
N GLU A 222 -12.50 24.48 4.40
CA GLU A 222 -12.67 23.36 3.49
C GLU A 222 -11.57 23.38 2.41
N LEU A 223 -11.24 24.56 1.87
CA LEU A 223 -10.10 24.76 0.97
C LEU A 223 -8.75 24.52 1.66
N ALA A 224 -8.58 24.87 2.94
CA ALA A 224 -7.35 24.64 3.70
C ALA A 224 -7.19 23.20 4.22
N VAL A 225 -8.30 22.44 4.31
CA VAL A 225 -8.29 20.99 4.58
C VAL A 225 -8.04 20.21 3.28
N ALA A 226 -8.57 20.71 2.16
CA ALA A 226 -8.27 20.24 0.82
C ALA A 226 -6.83 20.56 0.39
N ASP A 227 -6.25 21.66 0.90
CA ASP A 227 -4.82 21.97 0.80
C ASP A 227 -4.03 21.12 1.80
N ASP A 228 -3.07 20.33 1.32
CA ASP A 228 -2.26 19.44 2.13
C ASP A 228 -1.26 20.14 3.04
N THR A 229 -1.04 21.45 2.85
CA THR A 229 -0.04 22.22 3.58
C THR A 229 -0.34 22.24 5.08
N PHE A 230 -1.60 22.50 5.47
CA PHE A 230 -1.99 22.63 6.88
C PHE A 230 -1.99 21.30 7.66
N PRO A 231 -2.60 20.21 7.16
CA PRO A 231 -2.47 18.88 7.79
C PRO A 231 -1.00 18.43 7.89
N PHE A 232 -0.19 18.72 6.86
CA PHE A 232 1.22 18.37 6.86
C PHE A 232 2.01 19.09 7.96
N GLU A 233 1.79 20.39 8.16
CA GLU A 233 2.46 21.15 9.21
C GLU A 233 2.09 20.63 10.61
N LEU A 234 0.80 20.37 10.86
CA LEU A 234 0.32 19.83 12.14
C LEU A 234 0.95 18.46 12.45
N ILE A 235 0.89 17.53 11.50
CA ILE A 235 1.47 16.19 11.72
C ILE A 235 2.99 16.24 11.81
N SER A 236 3.65 17.17 11.11
CA SER A 236 5.10 17.38 11.21
C SER A 236 5.51 17.90 12.57
N MET A 237 4.70 18.76 13.20
CA MET A 237 4.93 19.23 14.57
C MET A 237 4.75 18.09 15.57
N VAL A 238 3.70 17.27 15.45
CA VAL A 238 3.52 16.08 16.30
C VAL A 238 4.64 15.07 16.08
N HIS A 239 5.07 14.89 14.83
CA HIS A 239 6.22 14.06 14.52
C HIS A 239 7.49 14.63 15.13
N ALA A 240 7.74 15.93 15.16
CA ALA A 240 8.88 16.46 15.91
C ALA A 240 8.73 16.26 17.43
N LEU A 241 7.54 16.52 17.97
CA LEU A 241 7.20 16.42 19.39
C LEU A 241 7.48 15.03 19.96
N SER A 242 7.00 14.00 19.24
CA SER A 242 7.16 12.58 19.60
C SER A 242 8.60 12.09 19.57
N ALA A 243 9.57 12.91 19.11
CA ALA A 243 11.00 12.55 19.16
C ALA A 243 11.56 12.64 20.58
N SER A 244 10.95 13.49 21.40
CA SER A 244 11.32 13.66 22.81
C SER A 244 10.55 12.69 23.70
N LYS A 245 11.18 12.19 24.76
CA LYS A 245 10.52 11.28 25.73
C LYS A 245 9.30 11.94 26.38
N ALA A 246 9.39 13.23 26.70
CA ALA A 246 8.29 13.99 27.30
C ALA A 246 7.11 14.21 26.33
N GLY A 247 7.41 14.51 25.06
CA GLY A 247 6.40 14.66 24.02
C GLY A 247 5.70 13.35 23.68
N LEU A 248 6.46 12.26 23.60
CA LEU A 248 5.92 10.92 23.39
C LEU A 248 5.04 10.46 24.56
N ALA A 249 5.47 10.71 25.80
CA ALA A 249 4.65 10.45 26.98
C ALA A 249 3.33 11.24 26.97
N TRP A 250 3.33 12.48 26.45
CA TRP A 250 2.09 13.23 26.26
C TRP A 250 1.20 12.62 25.17
N VAL A 251 1.75 12.23 24.01
CA VAL A 251 0.98 11.56 22.94
C VAL A 251 0.32 10.28 23.45
N LEU A 252 1.00 9.53 24.31
CA LEU A 252 0.50 8.29 24.93
C LEU A 252 -0.44 8.53 26.13
N SER A 253 -0.53 9.77 26.63
CA SER A 253 -1.44 10.12 27.73
C SER A 253 -2.90 10.12 27.27
N GLY A 254 -3.85 10.02 28.21
CA GLY A 254 -5.27 10.14 27.89
C GLY A 254 -5.64 11.44 27.18
N GLU A 255 -4.95 12.54 27.49
CA GLU A 255 -5.14 13.82 26.80
C GLU A 255 -4.60 13.81 25.37
N GLY A 256 -3.50 13.10 25.10
CA GLY A 256 -2.87 13.00 23.78
C GLY A 256 -3.41 11.90 22.89
N MET A 257 -4.17 10.92 23.41
CA MET A 257 -4.73 9.81 22.64
C MET A 257 -5.48 10.20 21.35
N PRO A 258 -6.25 11.32 21.30
CA PRO A 258 -6.87 11.79 20.07
C PRO A 258 -5.87 12.10 18.94
N VAL A 259 -4.62 12.41 19.28
CA VAL A 259 -3.53 12.60 18.31
C VAL A 259 -3.13 11.29 17.66
N VAL A 260 -3.12 10.18 18.42
CA VAL A 260 -2.85 8.84 17.88
C VAL A 260 -3.97 8.40 16.95
N TRP A 261 -5.22 8.61 17.36
CA TRP A 261 -6.40 8.42 16.49
C TRP A 261 -6.28 9.24 15.20
N ALA A 262 -5.92 10.53 15.32
CA ALA A 262 -5.78 11.40 14.17
C ALA A 262 -4.64 10.98 13.24
N ALA A 263 -3.51 10.52 13.77
CA ALA A 263 -2.42 9.96 12.99
C ALA A 263 -2.86 8.68 12.25
N GLY A 264 -3.60 7.78 12.91
CA GLY A 264 -4.15 6.59 12.27
C GLY A 264 -5.09 6.92 11.10
N ALA A 265 -6.02 7.84 11.32
CA ALA A 265 -6.94 8.28 10.28
C ALA A 265 -6.24 9.01 9.12
N LEU A 266 -5.21 9.81 9.41
CA LEU A 266 -4.41 10.49 8.38
C LEU A 266 -3.50 9.53 7.61
N LEU A 267 -3.12 8.38 8.19
CA LEU A 267 -2.45 7.31 7.44
C LEU A 267 -3.37 6.75 6.35
N LEU A 268 -4.68 6.64 6.61
CA LEU A 268 -5.68 6.16 5.65
C LEU A 268 -6.11 7.24 4.63
N THR A 269 -6.23 8.50 5.06
CA THR A 269 -6.93 9.56 4.28
C THR A 269 -6.07 10.77 3.90
N GLY A 270 -4.84 10.86 4.43
CA GLY A 270 -3.90 11.92 4.09
C GLY A 270 -3.32 11.72 2.69
N THR A 271 -2.62 12.72 2.16
CA THR A 271 -1.78 12.52 0.98
C THR A 271 -0.43 11.94 1.37
N THR A 272 0.34 11.45 0.39
CA THR A 272 1.60 10.73 0.61
C THR A 272 2.53 11.45 1.60
N ARG A 273 2.61 12.78 1.53
CA ARG A 273 3.43 13.60 2.43
C ARG A 273 2.90 13.61 3.88
N VAL A 274 1.59 13.72 4.07
CA VAL A 274 0.91 13.69 5.39
C VAL A 274 0.98 12.28 5.97
N GLN A 275 0.73 11.26 5.16
CA GLN A 275 0.80 9.85 5.54
C GLN A 275 2.19 9.44 6.01
N ARG A 276 3.27 9.92 5.37
CA ARG A 276 4.65 9.71 5.87
C ARG A 276 4.85 10.28 7.27
N GLY A 277 4.33 11.48 7.52
CA GLY A 277 4.38 12.10 8.85
C GLY A 277 3.60 11.31 9.89
N ALA A 278 2.38 10.89 9.55
CA ALA A 278 1.52 10.06 10.40
C ALA A 278 2.16 8.70 10.71
N LEU A 279 2.71 8.04 9.70
CA LEU A 279 3.46 6.80 9.82
C LEU A 279 4.65 6.95 10.76
N GLY A 280 5.41 8.04 10.65
CA GLY A 280 6.53 8.33 11.57
C GLY A 280 6.10 8.49 13.03
N VAL A 281 4.94 9.15 13.28
CA VAL A 281 4.38 9.27 14.64
C VAL A 281 3.99 7.90 15.18
N LEU A 282 3.25 7.12 14.38
CA LEU A 282 2.78 5.78 14.79
C LEU A 282 3.95 4.83 15.05
N LYS A 283 5.00 4.84 14.23
CA LYS A 283 6.20 4.02 14.48
C LYS A 283 6.79 4.29 15.87
N ARG A 284 6.89 5.56 16.29
CA ARG A 284 7.41 5.90 17.62
C ARG A 284 6.47 5.51 18.76
N VAL A 285 5.17 5.60 18.52
CA VAL A 285 4.15 5.09 19.46
C VAL A 285 4.36 3.60 19.67
N PHE A 286 4.45 2.78 18.60
CA PHE A 286 4.62 1.33 18.71
C PHE A 286 6.06 0.87 19.06
N SER A 287 7.06 1.76 18.99
CA SER A 287 8.38 1.53 19.60
C SER A 287 8.39 1.71 21.13
N SER A 288 7.32 2.26 21.71
CA SER A 288 7.22 2.55 23.14
C SER A 288 6.35 1.55 23.88
N ASP A 289 6.34 1.62 25.21
CA ASP A 289 5.42 0.84 26.04
C ASP A 289 3.99 1.40 25.88
N VAL A 290 3.11 0.61 25.24
CA VAL A 290 1.75 1.02 24.87
C VAL A 290 0.71 0.05 25.40
N ASP A 291 -0.44 0.60 25.83
CA ASP A 291 -1.63 -0.20 26.09
C ASP A 291 -2.32 -0.58 24.76
N PHE A 292 -2.03 -1.78 24.28
CA PHE A 292 -2.61 -2.37 23.07
C PHE A 292 -4.15 -2.37 23.06
N GLY A 293 -4.80 -2.46 24.24
CA GLY A 293 -6.25 -2.42 24.33
C GLY A 293 -6.82 -1.03 24.02
N THR A 294 -6.21 0.02 24.57
CA THR A 294 -6.59 1.42 24.27
C THR A 294 -6.26 1.79 22.84
N MET A 295 -5.09 1.37 22.34
CA MET A 295 -4.70 1.57 20.93
C MET A 295 -5.66 0.86 19.96
N GLY A 296 -6.11 -0.35 20.29
CA GLY A 296 -7.10 -1.09 19.50
C GLY A 296 -8.44 -0.39 19.42
N ARG A 297 -8.95 0.16 20.52
CA ARG A 297 -10.17 0.97 20.51
C ARG A 297 -10.01 2.25 19.70
N ALA A 298 -8.86 2.91 19.81
CA ALA A 298 -8.59 4.15 19.08
C ALA A 298 -8.43 3.93 17.58
N LEU A 299 -7.70 2.90 17.15
CA LEU A 299 -7.41 2.68 15.73
C LEU A 299 -8.41 1.75 15.04
N GLY A 300 -8.87 0.69 15.71
CA GLY A 300 -9.81 -0.29 15.15
C GLY A 300 -11.12 0.34 14.69
N VAL A 301 -11.63 1.34 15.41
CA VAL A 301 -12.88 2.04 15.05
C VAL A 301 -12.80 2.73 13.69
N LEU A 302 -11.60 3.12 13.24
CA LEU A 302 -11.39 3.76 11.94
C LEU A 302 -11.75 2.84 10.76
N VAL A 303 -11.73 1.53 11.00
CA VAL A 303 -12.02 0.50 10.00
C VAL A 303 -13.24 -0.34 10.37
N GLY A 304 -14.13 0.19 11.22
CA GLY A 304 -15.34 -0.51 11.67
C GLY A 304 -15.10 -1.66 12.65
N GLY A 305 -13.86 -1.84 13.11
CA GLY A 305 -13.44 -2.87 14.05
C GLY A 305 -13.28 -2.36 15.48
N THR A 306 -12.73 -3.21 16.34
CA THR A 306 -12.40 -2.90 17.74
C THR A 306 -10.97 -3.26 18.13
N THR A 307 -10.21 -3.85 17.22
CA THR A 307 -8.88 -4.40 17.48
C THR A 307 -7.81 -3.74 16.61
N LEU A 308 -6.56 -3.80 17.09
CA LEU A 308 -5.40 -3.40 16.29
C LEU A 308 -5.16 -4.30 15.08
N ALA A 309 -5.45 -5.60 15.21
CA ALA A 309 -5.28 -6.56 14.13
C ALA A 309 -6.16 -6.19 12.91
N GLU A 310 -7.42 -5.83 13.14
CA GLU A 310 -8.33 -5.36 12.08
C GLU A 310 -7.81 -4.08 11.41
N TYR A 311 -7.35 -3.11 12.21
CA TYR A 311 -6.75 -1.89 11.69
C TYR A 311 -5.54 -2.19 10.80
N PHE A 312 -4.56 -2.95 11.29
CA PHE A 312 -3.34 -3.25 10.51
C PHE A 312 -3.63 -4.09 9.26
N ALA A 313 -4.51 -5.09 9.35
CA ALA A 313 -4.94 -5.86 8.19
C ALA A 313 -5.57 -4.94 7.13
N ALA A 314 -6.42 -3.99 7.54
CA ALA A 314 -7.05 -3.04 6.63
C ALA A 314 -6.06 -2.05 6.00
N VAL A 315 -5.12 -1.46 6.78
CA VAL A 315 -4.12 -0.54 6.21
C VAL A 315 -3.19 -1.27 5.22
N VAL A 316 -2.77 -2.50 5.54
CA VAL A 316 -1.94 -3.31 4.63
C VAL A 316 -2.74 -3.73 3.40
N ALA A 317 -4.02 -4.13 3.55
CA ALA A 317 -4.88 -4.53 2.44
C ALA A 317 -5.03 -3.43 1.38
N LYS A 318 -5.09 -2.16 1.80
CA LYS A 318 -5.11 -0.99 0.90
C LYS A 318 -3.90 -0.86 -0.02
N THR A 319 -2.80 -1.55 0.29
CA THR A 319 -1.59 -1.56 -0.54
C THR A 319 -1.49 -2.78 -1.46
N LEU A 320 -2.52 -3.64 -1.47
CA LEU A 320 -2.54 -4.88 -2.24
C LEU A 320 -3.13 -4.68 -3.63
N ARG A 321 -2.55 -5.38 -4.60
CA ARG A 321 -3.11 -5.56 -5.94
C ARG A 321 -3.38 -7.03 -6.18
N ALA A 322 -4.61 -7.39 -6.52
CA ALA A 322 -4.99 -8.77 -6.72
C ALA A 322 -5.38 -9.05 -8.17
N THR A 323 -5.02 -10.24 -8.66
CA THR A 323 -5.39 -10.74 -9.99
C THR A 323 -6.11 -12.07 -9.83
N LEU A 324 -7.33 -12.18 -10.37
CA LEU A 324 -8.11 -13.42 -10.39
C LEU A 324 -7.83 -14.22 -11.67
N ARG A 325 -7.56 -15.52 -11.53
CA ARG A 325 -7.49 -16.47 -12.64
C ARG A 325 -8.33 -17.71 -12.38
N VAL A 326 -9.24 -18.01 -13.30
CA VAL A 326 -10.09 -19.20 -13.24
C VAL A 326 -9.60 -20.21 -14.28
N ALA A 327 -9.23 -21.41 -13.85
CA ALA A 327 -8.85 -22.48 -14.76
C ALA A 327 -10.09 -23.04 -15.50
N GLY A 328 -9.95 -23.47 -16.77
CA GLY A 328 -10.90 -24.37 -17.42
C GLY A 328 -12.15 -23.81 -18.11
N LYS A 329 -12.44 -22.50 -18.13
CA LYS A 329 -13.54 -21.93 -18.95
C LYS A 329 -13.02 -21.11 -20.14
N LYS A 330 -13.63 -21.29 -21.32
CA LYS A 330 -13.61 -20.29 -22.41
C LYS A 330 -14.26 -19.02 -21.89
N ALA A 331 -13.46 -18.12 -21.34
CA ALA A 331 -13.84 -16.74 -21.06
C ALA A 331 -14.46 -16.14 -22.33
N LYS A 332 -15.73 -15.71 -22.26
CA LYS A 332 -16.32 -14.85 -23.30
C LYS A 332 -15.49 -13.57 -23.34
N SER A 333 -15.44 -12.94 -24.52
CA SER A 333 -14.50 -11.89 -24.94
C SER A 333 -14.31 -10.66 -24.03
N GLU A 334 -15.01 -10.52 -22.90
CA GLU A 334 -14.80 -9.47 -21.89
C GLU A 334 -13.91 -9.93 -20.71
N GLU A 335 -13.70 -11.25 -20.52
CA GLU A 335 -12.88 -11.86 -19.44
C GLU A 335 -11.45 -12.24 -19.91
N LYS A 336 -11.00 -11.76 -21.08
CA LYS A 336 -9.68 -12.11 -21.64
C LYS A 336 -8.49 -11.37 -21.03
N GLY A 337 -8.72 -10.42 -20.13
CA GLY A 337 -7.67 -9.84 -19.31
C GLY A 337 -7.98 -10.17 -17.86
N ALA A 338 -7.09 -10.87 -17.17
CA ALA A 338 -7.15 -10.95 -15.71
C ALA A 338 -6.97 -9.51 -15.20
N ALA A 339 -8.09 -8.81 -14.97
CA ALA A 339 -8.08 -7.42 -14.55
C ALA A 339 -7.50 -7.40 -13.13
N GLU A 340 -6.27 -6.88 -13.02
CA GLU A 340 -5.68 -6.52 -11.74
C GLU A 340 -6.62 -5.49 -11.09
N ARG A 341 -7.00 -5.73 -9.84
CA ARG A 341 -7.80 -4.81 -9.04
C ARG A 341 -7.03 -4.37 -7.82
N GLU A 342 -7.26 -3.15 -7.39
CA GLU A 342 -6.78 -2.64 -6.10
C GLU A 342 -7.87 -2.83 -5.03
N PHE A 343 -7.47 -2.97 -3.77
CA PHE A 343 -8.42 -3.10 -2.65
C PHE A 343 -9.43 -1.94 -2.61
N ASP A 344 -8.97 -0.71 -2.89
CA ASP A 344 -9.80 0.50 -2.86
C ASP A 344 -10.82 0.55 -4.01
N GLU A 345 -10.56 -0.13 -5.14
CA GLU A 345 -11.56 -0.27 -6.22
C GLU A 345 -12.72 -1.17 -5.82
N VAL A 346 -12.47 -2.12 -4.91
CA VAL A 346 -13.47 -3.09 -4.45
C VAL A 346 -14.22 -2.57 -3.22
N PHE A 347 -13.52 -1.95 -2.27
CA PHE A 347 -14.06 -1.60 -0.96
C PHE A 347 -14.00 -0.11 -0.60
N GLY A 348 -13.38 0.75 -1.41
CA GLY A 348 -13.10 2.16 -1.07
C GLY A 348 -14.33 3.05 -0.86
N GLU A 349 -15.49 2.63 -1.37
CA GLU A 349 -16.78 3.30 -1.15
C GLU A 349 -17.38 2.98 0.24
N LEU A 350 -16.91 1.93 0.92
CA LEU A 350 -17.36 1.58 2.26
C LEU A 350 -16.79 2.61 3.27
N PRO A 351 -17.61 3.13 4.20
CA PRO A 351 -17.15 4.08 5.20
C PRO A 351 -15.96 3.60 6.03
N ALA A 352 -15.86 2.29 6.27
CA ALA A 352 -14.77 1.64 7.00
C ALA A 352 -13.43 1.64 6.23
N TYR A 353 -13.44 1.78 4.90
CA TYR A 353 -12.25 1.72 4.05
C TYR A 353 -12.06 2.99 3.25
N ARG A 354 -12.42 4.15 3.82
CA ARG A 354 -12.24 5.43 3.14
C ARG A 354 -10.76 5.81 3.02
N GLY A 355 -10.41 6.44 1.90
CA GLY A 355 -9.04 6.91 1.62
C GLY A 355 -8.17 5.86 0.94
N GLN A 356 -6.97 6.24 0.51
CA GLN A 356 -6.05 5.38 -0.26
C GLN A 356 -4.65 5.42 0.35
N VAL A 357 -3.97 4.28 0.37
CA VAL A 357 -2.56 4.17 0.82
C VAL A 357 -1.68 3.89 -0.40
N PRO A 358 -0.82 4.82 -0.83
CA PRO A 358 0.07 4.63 -1.98
C PRO A 358 1.07 3.48 -1.78
N ASP A 359 1.40 2.77 -2.86
CA ASP A 359 2.40 1.68 -2.87
C ASP A 359 3.74 2.06 -2.24
N GLU A 360 4.18 3.31 -2.41
CA GLU A 360 5.44 3.83 -1.85
C GLU A 360 5.53 3.73 -0.33
N LEU A 361 4.38 3.63 0.37
CA LEU A 361 4.31 3.53 1.83
C LEU A 361 4.19 2.09 2.32
N ARG A 362 4.03 1.10 1.43
CA ARG A 362 3.80 -0.32 1.80
C ARG A 362 4.82 -0.83 2.79
N ALA A 363 6.11 -0.73 2.46
CA ALA A 363 7.18 -1.24 3.30
C ALA A 363 7.09 -0.67 4.73
N GLY A 364 6.82 0.64 4.85
CA GLY A 364 6.70 1.28 6.14
C GLY A 364 5.42 0.91 6.92
N VAL A 365 4.30 0.68 6.24
CA VAL A 365 3.04 0.20 6.87
C VAL A 365 3.16 -1.25 7.34
N VAL A 366 3.76 -2.12 6.53
CA VAL A 366 4.03 -3.52 6.91
C VAL A 366 4.98 -3.57 8.11
N GLU A 367 6.05 -2.76 8.09
CA GLU A 367 6.95 -2.61 9.23
C GLU A 367 6.23 -2.12 10.49
N LEU A 368 5.34 -1.12 10.37
CA LEU A 368 4.52 -0.65 11.49
C LEU A 368 3.66 -1.77 12.10
N ALA A 369 3.00 -2.57 11.26
CA ALA A 369 2.20 -3.71 11.71
C ALA A 369 3.07 -4.79 12.39
N ARG A 370 4.29 -5.02 11.87
CA ARG A 370 5.28 -5.93 12.46
C ARG A 370 5.78 -5.47 13.82
N MET A 371 5.97 -4.17 14.02
CA MET A 371 6.30 -3.62 15.34
C MET A 371 5.22 -3.94 16.38
N ALA A 372 3.94 -3.92 15.99
CA ALA A 372 2.83 -4.23 16.87
C ALA A 372 2.73 -5.72 17.26
N ILE A 373 3.22 -6.65 16.43
CA ILE A 373 3.31 -8.07 16.82
C ILE A 373 4.62 -8.39 17.56
N ALA A 374 5.69 -7.64 17.32
CA ALA A 374 6.97 -7.83 18.02
C ALA A 374 6.93 -7.30 19.47
N GLY A 375 6.17 -6.24 19.74
CA GLY A 375 6.00 -5.70 21.10
C GLY A 375 6.98 -4.61 21.52
N GLY A 376 7.66 -3.93 20.59
CA GLY A 376 8.63 -2.86 20.89
C GLY A 376 10.05 -3.38 21.22
N GLU A 377 11.00 -2.46 21.50
CA GLU A 377 12.44 -2.76 21.66
C GLU A 377 12.81 -3.53 22.96
N ASN A 378 11.84 -3.88 23.82
CA ASN A 378 12.11 -4.59 25.07
C ASN A 378 11.89 -6.10 24.91
N GLU A 379 12.93 -6.90 25.20
CA GLU A 379 13.01 -8.37 25.03
C GLU A 379 12.09 -9.20 25.98
N GLY A 380 10.80 -8.87 26.07
CA GLY A 380 9.81 -9.64 26.82
C GLY A 380 8.50 -9.80 26.05
N GLU A 381 7.85 -10.97 26.15
CA GLU A 381 6.53 -11.22 25.56
C GLU A 381 5.50 -10.22 26.10
N HIS A 382 5.22 -9.15 25.34
CA HIS A 382 4.09 -8.27 25.62
C HIS A 382 2.79 -9.02 25.34
N GLU A 383 1.99 -9.28 26.38
CA GLU A 383 0.69 -9.97 26.30
C GLU A 383 -0.21 -9.36 25.19
N GLY A 384 -0.18 -8.03 25.03
CA GLY A 384 -0.90 -7.32 23.97
C GLY A 384 -0.42 -7.65 22.55
N ALA A 385 0.89 -7.77 22.34
CA ALA A 385 1.46 -8.14 21.03
C ALA A 385 1.09 -9.58 20.65
N THR A 386 1.07 -10.50 21.62
CA THR A 386 0.57 -11.87 21.45
C THR A 386 -0.92 -11.91 21.09
N VAL A 387 -1.74 -11.03 21.67
CA VAL A 387 -3.15 -10.90 21.28
C VAL A 387 -3.29 -10.41 19.83
N VAL A 388 -2.50 -9.42 19.40
CA VAL A 388 -2.51 -8.97 17.99
C VAL A 388 -2.07 -10.09 17.05
N ARG A 389 -0.96 -10.78 17.36
CA ARG A 389 -0.45 -11.91 16.58
C ARG A 389 -1.51 -13.02 16.44
N SER A 390 -2.10 -13.46 17.55
CA SER A 390 -3.13 -14.52 17.53
C SER A 390 -4.40 -14.14 16.74
N ARG A 391 -4.79 -12.86 16.77
CA ARG A 391 -5.91 -12.35 15.96
C ARG A 391 -5.57 -12.34 14.47
N LEU A 392 -4.36 -11.95 14.08
CA LEU A 392 -3.91 -12.03 12.69
C LEU A 392 -3.80 -13.48 12.21
N VAL A 393 -3.32 -14.40 13.06
CA VAL A 393 -3.29 -15.84 12.77
C VAL A 393 -4.71 -16.37 12.50
N ALA A 394 -5.67 -16.02 13.37
CA ALA A 394 -7.08 -16.37 13.18
C ALA A 394 -7.64 -15.76 11.89
N GLN A 395 -7.28 -14.51 11.57
CA GLN A 395 -7.70 -13.87 10.32
C GLN A 395 -7.21 -14.65 9.09
N VAL A 396 -5.97 -15.14 9.08
CA VAL A 396 -5.47 -15.95 7.95
C VAL A 396 -6.22 -17.28 7.85
N SER A 397 -6.59 -17.90 8.98
CA SER A 397 -7.35 -19.16 8.98
C SER A 397 -8.76 -19.05 8.39
N ASN A 398 -9.33 -17.84 8.30
CA ASN A 398 -10.62 -17.61 7.63
C ASN A 398 -10.59 -17.95 6.12
N LEU A 399 -9.41 -18.06 5.51
CA LEU A 399 -9.27 -18.56 4.14
C LEU A 399 -9.83 -19.99 3.98
N VAL A 400 -9.94 -20.78 5.06
CA VAL A 400 -10.59 -22.09 5.04
C VAL A 400 -12.05 -21.99 4.64
N GLN A 401 -12.77 -21.00 5.17
CA GLN A 401 -14.21 -20.79 4.91
C GLN A 401 -14.50 -20.35 3.47
N MET A 402 -13.46 -20.00 2.70
CA MET A 402 -13.60 -19.55 1.32
C MET A 402 -13.77 -20.71 0.32
N GLN A 403 -13.64 -21.97 0.74
CA GLN A 403 -13.77 -23.15 -0.12
C GLN A 403 -15.18 -23.36 -0.69
N GLU A 404 -16.20 -22.70 -0.14
CA GLU A 404 -17.59 -22.83 -0.56
C GLU A 404 -18.03 -21.75 -1.57
N LEU A 405 -17.21 -20.73 -1.79
CA LEU A 405 -17.55 -19.55 -2.58
C LEU A 405 -17.12 -19.70 -4.05
N ASP A 406 -17.90 -19.12 -4.95
CA ASP A 406 -17.51 -19.03 -6.36
C ASP A 406 -16.34 -18.05 -6.55
N ALA A 407 -15.54 -18.24 -7.62
CA ALA A 407 -14.33 -17.46 -7.88
C ALA A 407 -14.53 -15.92 -7.83
N SER A 408 -15.68 -15.43 -8.32
CA SER A 408 -16.01 -14.01 -8.27
C SER A 408 -16.36 -13.53 -6.86
N GLU A 409 -17.09 -14.34 -6.09
CA GLU A 409 -17.49 -14.02 -4.72
C GLU A 409 -16.29 -14.03 -3.78
N MET A 410 -15.37 -14.99 -3.98
CA MET A 410 -14.09 -15.04 -3.29
C MET A 410 -13.30 -13.75 -3.50
N PHE A 411 -13.21 -13.28 -4.75
CA PHE A 411 -12.41 -12.11 -5.11
C PHE A 411 -13.00 -10.79 -4.58
N THR A 412 -14.32 -10.73 -4.36
CA THR A 412 -15.01 -9.58 -3.75
C THR A 412 -15.21 -9.71 -2.23
N SER A 413 -14.69 -10.78 -1.61
CA SER A 413 -14.83 -11.00 -0.18
C SER A 413 -13.79 -10.23 0.63
N GLU A 414 -14.23 -9.42 1.58
CA GLU A 414 -13.37 -8.70 2.53
C GLU A 414 -12.41 -9.67 3.26
N ALA A 415 -12.90 -10.87 3.59
CA ALA A 415 -12.13 -11.88 4.30
C ALA A 415 -10.85 -12.26 3.52
N LEU A 416 -10.93 -12.49 2.20
CA LEU A 416 -9.75 -12.82 1.38
C LEU A 416 -8.67 -11.75 1.51
N TRP A 417 -9.03 -10.48 1.28
CA TRP A 417 -8.08 -9.38 1.25
C TRP A 417 -7.45 -9.11 2.61
N LEU A 418 -8.25 -9.14 3.68
CA LEU A 418 -7.74 -8.99 5.04
C LEU A 418 -6.90 -10.19 5.48
N SER A 419 -7.23 -11.42 5.07
CA SER A 419 -6.43 -12.61 5.35
C SER A 419 -5.09 -12.59 4.62
N VAL A 420 -5.04 -12.16 3.35
CA VAL A 420 -3.77 -12.04 2.61
C VAL A 420 -2.92 -10.90 3.17
N ALA A 421 -3.55 -9.78 3.57
CA ALA A 421 -2.86 -8.69 4.26
C ALA A 421 -2.25 -9.15 5.59
N ALA A 422 -3.01 -9.89 6.40
CA ALA A 422 -2.54 -10.48 7.66
C ALA A 422 -1.37 -11.45 7.40
N LEU A 423 -1.45 -12.28 6.37
CA LEU A 423 -0.36 -13.16 5.96
C LEU A 423 0.92 -12.37 5.61
N GLY A 424 0.80 -11.22 4.93
CA GLY A 424 1.95 -10.36 4.64
C GLY A 424 2.61 -9.72 5.85
N VAL A 425 1.87 -9.54 6.95
CA VAL A 425 2.44 -9.10 8.23
C VAL A 425 3.20 -10.25 8.90
N LEU A 426 2.63 -11.47 8.88
CA LEU A 426 3.15 -12.66 9.58
C LEU A 426 4.23 -13.43 8.82
N CYS A 427 4.43 -13.19 7.53
CA CYS A 427 5.22 -14.04 6.63
C CYS A 427 6.70 -14.21 7.01
N GLU A 428 7.29 -13.29 7.77
CA GLU A 428 8.68 -13.36 8.25
C GLU A 428 8.79 -14.00 9.65
N ASP A 429 7.67 -14.23 10.33
CA ASP A 429 7.61 -14.90 11.64
C ASP A 429 7.27 -16.39 11.44
N GLU A 430 8.30 -17.23 11.36
CA GLU A 430 8.15 -18.69 11.19
C GLU A 430 7.22 -19.31 12.25
N THR A 431 7.23 -18.79 13.48
CA THR A 431 6.37 -19.29 14.56
C THR A 431 4.90 -18.93 14.32
N ALA A 432 4.64 -17.73 13.80
CA ALA A 432 3.30 -17.33 13.42
C ALA A 432 2.78 -18.10 12.20
N VAL A 433 3.62 -18.38 11.21
CA VAL A 433 3.26 -19.20 10.03
C VAL A 433 2.94 -20.64 10.46
N ALA A 434 3.71 -21.22 11.37
CA ALA A 434 3.40 -22.53 11.95
C ALA A 434 2.05 -22.52 12.70
N ALA A 435 1.78 -21.48 13.50
CA ALA A 435 0.51 -21.31 14.20
C ALA A 435 -0.68 -21.13 13.24
N VAL A 436 -0.46 -20.48 12.10
CA VAL A 436 -1.45 -20.36 11.01
C VAL A 436 -1.81 -21.74 10.45
N ASN A 437 -0.81 -22.56 10.13
CA ASN A 437 -1.02 -23.91 9.61
C ASN A 437 -1.76 -24.80 10.63
N GLU A 438 -1.42 -24.70 11.92
CA GLU A 438 -2.12 -25.41 13.00
C GLU A 438 -3.57 -24.94 13.16
N ALA A 439 -3.81 -23.62 13.21
CA ALA A 439 -5.14 -23.04 13.37
C ALA A 439 -6.07 -23.39 12.20
N ALA A 440 -5.55 -23.36 10.97
CA ALA A 440 -6.31 -23.73 9.79
C ALA A 440 -6.58 -25.23 9.71
N SER A 441 -5.63 -26.08 10.11
CA SER A 441 -5.85 -27.52 10.25
C SER A 441 -6.95 -27.82 11.28
N ALA A 442 -6.96 -27.09 12.40
CA ALA A 442 -8.01 -27.20 13.41
C ALA A 442 -9.37 -26.68 12.93
N ALA A 443 -9.41 -25.66 12.06
CA ALA A 443 -10.64 -25.17 11.44
C ALA A 443 -11.24 -26.21 10.49
N LEU A 444 -10.41 -26.82 9.63
CA LEU A 444 -10.81 -27.91 8.73
C LEU A 444 -11.36 -29.14 9.50
N ALA A 445 -10.80 -29.44 10.68
CA ALA A 445 -11.28 -30.52 11.53
C ALA A 445 -12.65 -30.23 12.19
N ARG A 446 -13.07 -28.96 12.33
CA ARG A 446 -14.37 -28.60 12.92
C ARG A 446 -15.50 -28.61 11.90
N GLU A 447 -15.22 -28.30 10.64
CA GLU A 447 -16.22 -28.36 9.56
C GLU A 447 -16.60 -29.80 9.19
N SER A 448 -15.78 -30.79 9.53
CA SER A 448 -16.09 -32.21 9.32
C SER A 448 -16.95 -32.84 10.43
N ASP A 449 -17.20 -32.13 11.54
CA ASP A 449 -17.90 -32.66 12.74
C ASP A 449 -19.41 -32.36 12.75
N ASP A 450 -20.01 -32.05 11.59
CA ASP A 450 -21.47 -31.99 11.40
C ASP A 450 -22.08 -33.41 11.41
N GLY A 451 -22.06 -34.05 12.58
CA GLY A 451 -22.94 -35.16 12.94
C GLY A 451 -22.63 -36.54 12.35
N ASN A 452 -21.47 -36.77 11.76
CA ASN A 452 -21.01 -38.12 11.42
C ASN A 452 -19.70 -38.41 12.17
N ASP A 453 -19.76 -39.33 13.14
CA ASP A 453 -18.62 -39.82 13.94
C ASP A 453 -17.55 -40.49 13.05
N GLY A 454 -16.76 -39.68 12.34
CA GLY A 454 -15.69 -40.14 11.47
C GLY A 454 -14.62 -39.07 11.38
N ALA A 455 -13.64 -39.13 12.30
CA ALA A 455 -12.34 -38.52 12.06
C ALA A 455 -11.91 -38.87 10.62
N ALA A 456 -11.53 -37.88 9.81
CA ALA A 456 -11.16 -38.05 8.41
C ALA A 456 -10.16 -39.22 8.25
N GLU A 457 -10.68 -40.41 7.94
CA GLU A 457 -9.88 -41.63 7.81
C GLU A 457 -9.19 -41.53 6.45
N VAL A 458 -7.86 -41.49 6.46
CA VAL A 458 -7.05 -41.51 5.24
C VAL A 458 -7.42 -42.77 4.46
N VAL A 459 -8.17 -42.61 3.37
CA VAL A 459 -8.60 -43.75 2.54
C VAL A 459 -7.41 -44.20 1.71
N LEU A 460 -6.89 -45.39 2.00
CA LEU A 460 -5.78 -46.01 1.27
C LEU A 460 -6.28 -46.70 -0.01
N CYS A 461 -5.37 -46.84 -0.98
CA CYS A 461 -5.62 -47.55 -2.23
C CYS A 461 -5.78 -49.05 -1.96
N GLU A 462 -6.96 -49.59 -2.22
CA GLU A 462 -7.28 -51.00 -1.98
C GLU A 462 -6.62 -51.98 -2.97
N ASN A 463 -5.96 -51.46 -4.01
CA ASN A 463 -5.17 -52.27 -4.95
C ASN A 463 -3.69 -52.36 -4.54
N HIS A 464 -3.27 -51.64 -3.49
CA HIS A 464 -1.94 -51.69 -2.92
C HIS A 464 -1.99 -52.24 -1.49
N ASP A 465 -1.25 -53.32 -1.23
CA ASP A 465 -1.10 -53.89 0.13
C ASP A 465 0.06 -53.25 0.91
N ASP A 466 0.52 -52.06 0.52
CA ASP A 466 1.67 -51.38 1.13
C ASP A 466 1.32 -50.56 2.38
N GLY A 467 0.04 -50.31 2.62
CA GLY A 467 -0.44 -49.55 3.78
C GLY A 467 -0.07 -48.06 3.77
N VAL A 468 0.43 -47.52 2.64
CA VAL A 468 0.92 -46.14 2.53
C VAL A 468 0.33 -45.42 1.32
N THR A 469 0.01 -46.13 0.24
CA THR A 469 -0.52 -45.52 -0.99
C THR A 469 -1.94 -45.01 -0.76
N LYS A 470 -2.15 -43.70 -0.88
CA LYS A 470 -3.47 -43.06 -0.74
C LYS A 470 -4.37 -43.30 -1.95
N ALA A 471 -5.67 -43.44 -1.73
CA ALA A 471 -6.66 -43.48 -2.78
C ALA A 471 -7.02 -42.06 -3.25
N ALA A 472 -7.09 -41.86 -4.56
CA ALA A 472 -7.47 -40.59 -5.19
C ALA A 472 -8.89 -40.61 -5.77
N MET A 473 -9.41 -41.80 -6.10
CA MET A 473 -10.70 -41.99 -6.74
C MET A 473 -11.46 -43.12 -6.05
N ARG A 474 -12.77 -42.94 -5.83
CA ARG A 474 -13.70 -43.99 -5.44
C ARG A 474 -14.56 -44.33 -6.65
N CYS A 475 -14.50 -45.57 -7.10
CA CYS A 475 -15.35 -46.05 -8.17
C CYS A 475 -16.61 -46.66 -7.56
N GLU A 476 -17.78 -46.07 -7.78
CA GLU A 476 -19.05 -46.59 -7.24
C GLU A 476 -19.40 -47.93 -7.87
N SER A 477 -19.09 -48.09 -9.16
CA SER A 477 -19.39 -49.30 -9.92
C SER A 477 -18.50 -50.49 -9.52
N CYS A 478 -17.25 -50.22 -9.14
CA CYS A 478 -16.33 -51.23 -8.62
C CYS A 478 -16.43 -51.37 -7.09
N ALA A 479 -17.05 -50.41 -6.41
CA ALA A 479 -17.04 -50.24 -4.96
C ALA A 479 -15.64 -50.27 -4.35
N THR A 480 -14.64 -49.70 -5.04
CA THR A 480 -13.23 -49.68 -4.58
C THR A 480 -12.64 -48.28 -4.58
N ALA A 481 -11.75 -48.04 -3.62
CA ALA A 481 -10.94 -46.82 -3.52
C ALA A 481 -9.54 -47.08 -4.11
N LEU A 482 -9.14 -46.30 -5.11
CA LEU A 482 -7.93 -46.53 -5.91
C LEU A 482 -7.07 -45.27 -5.99
N CYS A 483 -5.75 -45.42 -5.98
CA CYS A 483 -4.83 -44.33 -6.35
C CYS A 483 -5.01 -43.98 -7.84
N ALA A 484 -4.53 -42.80 -8.26
CA ALA A 484 -4.70 -42.32 -9.63
C ALA A 484 -4.17 -43.31 -10.69
N ASP A 485 -3.06 -43.98 -10.40
CA ASP A 485 -2.48 -44.99 -11.30
C ASP A 485 -3.31 -46.27 -11.36
N CYS A 486 -3.76 -46.77 -10.20
CA CYS A 486 -4.60 -47.96 -10.15
C CYS A 486 -5.96 -47.74 -10.80
N ASP A 487 -6.57 -46.56 -10.61
CA ASP A 487 -7.79 -46.17 -11.32
C ASP A 487 -7.57 -46.20 -12.83
N ARG A 488 -6.47 -45.59 -13.30
CA ARG A 488 -6.11 -45.53 -14.72
C ARG A 488 -5.93 -46.92 -15.34
N PHE A 489 -5.23 -47.83 -14.68
CA PHE A 489 -4.98 -49.17 -15.21
C PHE A 489 -6.22 -50.07 -15.15
N LEU A 490 -6.98 -50.04 -14.05
CA LEU A 490 -8.15 -50.90 -13.86
C LEU A 490 -9.36 -50.46 -14.70
N HIS A 491 -9.45 -49.18 -15.05
CA HIS A 491 -10.49 -48.62 -15.92
C HIS A 491 -10.04 -48.42 -17.38
N LEU A 492 -8.84 -48.87 -17.75
CA LEU A 492 -8.37 -48.92 -19.14
C LEU A 492 -9.27 -49.78 -20.08
N PRO A 493 -9.80 -50.95 -19.65
CA PRO A 493 -10.66 -51.80 -20.48
C PRO A 493 -11.98 -51.13 -20.89
N ARG A 494 -12.39 -51.30 -22.16
CA ARG A 494 -13.58 -50.63 -22.75
C ARG A 494 -14.87 -50.78 -21.95
N ASN A 495 -15.05 -51.92 -21.28
CA ASN A 495 -16.23 -52.22 -20.47
C ASN A 495 -16.24 -51.55 -19.08
N LYS A 496 -15.14 -50.91 -18.67
CA LYS A 496 -14.99 -50.27 -17.35
C LYS A 496 -14.75 -48.76 -17.43
N ARG A 497 -14.63 -48.18 -18.64
CA ARG A 497 -14.35 -46.75 -18.83
C ARG A 497 -15.48 -45.82 -18.41
N GLU A 498 -16.71 -46.31 -18.46
CA GLU A 498 -17.93 -45.55 -18.15
C GLU A 498 -18.37 -45.71 -16.70
N HIS A 499 -17.54 -46.33 -15.85
CA HIS A 499 -17.85 -46.43 -14.43
C HIS A 499 -17.94 -45.04 -13.80
N THR A 500 -18.98 -44.85 -12.98
CA THR A 500 -19.12 -43.66 -12.15
C THR A 500 -18.03 -43.65 -11.09
N ARG A 501 -17.23 -42.57 -11.09
CA ARG A 501 -16.06 -42.39 -10.26
C ARG A 501 -16.15 -41.04 -9.59
N GLU A 502 -16.03 -41.02 -8.28
CA GLU A 502 -15.98 -39.81 -7.46
C GLU A 502 -14.54 -39.59 -7.02
N ALA A 503 -14.06 -38.35 -7.10
CA ALA A 503 -12.75 -38.01 -6.57
C ALA A 503 -12.81 -38.08 -5.03
N ILE A 504 -11.91 -38.86 -4.44
CA ILE A 504 -11.66 -38.76 -3.01
C ILE A 504 -10.84 -37.49 -2.86
N ILE A 505 -11.47 -36.45 -2.33
CA ILE A 505 -10.79 -35.19 -2.02
C ILE A 505 -9.85 -35.51 -0.86
N ASP A 506 -8.57 -35.79 -1.16
CA ASP A 506 -7.52 -35.66 -0.17
C ASP A 506 -7.60 -34.20 0.27
N HIS A 507 -8.04 -33.97 1.51
CA HIS A 507 -7.91 -32.66 2.12
C HIS A 507 -6.40 -32.42 2.25
N GLU A 508 -5.74 -32.01 1.17
CA GLU A 508 -4.44 -31.37 1.30
C GLU A 508 -4.67 -30.26 2.33
N ALA A 509 -3.98 -30.40 3.46
CA ALA A 509 -4.10 -29.50 4.58
C ALA A 509 -3.90 -28.07 4.05
N PHE A 510 -4.63 -27.13 4.64
CA PHE A 510 -4.25 -25.74 4.49
C PHE A 510 -2.76 -25.61 4.86
N VAL A 511 -1.92 -25.34 3.86
CA VAL A 511 -0.48 -25.15 4.06
C VAL A 511 -0.09 -23.81 3.47
N VAL A 512 0.45 -22.97 4.33
CA VAL A 512 1.21 -21.79 3.98
C VAL A 512 2.67 -22.20 3.83
N GLU A 513 3.18 -22.09 2.61
CA GLU A 513 4.58 -22.27 2.30
C GLU A 513 5.23 -20.92 2.00
N MET A 514 6.36 -20.66 2.64
CA MET A 514 7.19 -19.49 2.35
C MET A 514 8.30 -19.90 1.40
N ARG A 515 8.39 -19.27 0.22
CA ARG A 515 9.48 -19.48 -0.75
C ARG A 515 9.94 -18.14 -1.30
N GLU A 516 11.22 -17.81 -1.08
CA GLU A 516 11.92 -16.71 -1.77
C GLU A 516 11.15 -15.36 -1.80
N GLY A 517 10.61 -14.95 -0.64
CA GLY A 517 9.87 -13.68 -0.50
C GLY A 517 8.37 -13.74 -0.85
N CYS A 518 7.86 -14.94 -1.17
CA CYS A 518 6.45 -15.16 -1.47
C CYS A 518 5.79 -16.13 -0.51
N ALA A 519 4.56 -15.80 -0.12
CA ALA A 519 3.70 -16.68 0.64
C ALA A 519 2.74 -17.39 -0.31
N ARG A 520 2.77 -18.72 -0.30
CA ARG A 520 1.89 -19.58 -1.09
C ARG A 520 0.93 -20.28 -0.15
N VAL A 521 -0.37 -20.07 -0.35
CA VAL A 521 -1.44 -20.78 0.35
C VAL A 521 -2.10 -21.74 -0.64
N LYS A 522 -1.97 -23.04 -0.40
CA LYS A 522 -2.57 -24.07 -1.26
C LYS A 522 -3.82 -24.65 -0.58
N MET A 523 -4.91 -24.71 -1.33
CA MET A 523 -6.19 -25.32 -0.96
C MET A 523 -6.70 -26.21 -2.08
N SER A 524 -7.66 -27.08 -1.78
CA SER A 524 -8.22 -28.06 -2.74
C SER A 524 -8.89 -27.43 -3.97
N GLN A 525 -9.39 -26.19 -3.87
CA GLN A 525 -10.12 -25.51 -4.95
C GLN A 525 -9.44 -24.23 -5.46
N PHE A 526 -8.46 -23.72 -4.72
CA PHE A 526 -7.78 -22.48 -5.10
C PHE A 526 -6.37 -22.42 -4.52
N VAL A 527 -5.53 -21.61 -5.16
CA VAL A 527 -4.18 -21.29 -4.71
C VAL A 527 -4.07 -19.78 -4.63
N VAL A 528 -3.62 -19.28 -3.48
CA VAL A 528 -3.24 -17.88 -3.30
C VAL A 528 -1.72 -17.79 -3.32
N VAL A 529 -1.19 -16.94 -4.19
CA VAL A 529 0.25 -16.61 -4.21
C VAL A 529 0.40 -15.13 -3.95
N PHE A 530 1.22 -14.80 -2.97
CA PHE A 530 1.39 -13.44 -2.50
C PHE A 530 2.88 -13.04 -2.51
N ASP A 531 3.24 -12.06 -3.35
CA ASP A 531 4.54 -11.40 -3.33
C ASP A 531 4.52 -10.32 -2.24
N VAL A 532 5.22 -10.58 -1.14
CA VAL A 532 5.21 -9.74 0.06
C VAL A 532 5.84 -8.37 -0.22
N GLU A 533 6.93 -8.33 -0.99
CA GLU A 533 7.64 -7.09 -1.32
C GLU A 533 6.77 -6.20 -2.24
N LYS A 534 6.17 -6.81 -3.27
CA LYS A 534 5.42 -6.08 -4.30
C LYS A 534 3.92 -5.95 -4.00
N GLY A 535 3.42 -6.54 -2.91
CA GLY A 535 2.01 -6.49 -2.54
C GLY A 535 1.09 -7.10 -3.61
N LYS A 536 1.61 -8.03 -4.42
CA LYS A 536 0.85 -8.63 -5.54
C LYS A 536 0.28 -9.96 -5.14
N VAL A 537 -1.03 -10.09 -5.28
CA VAL A 537 -1.80 -11.30 -4.97
C VAL A 537 -2.28 -11.93 -6.27
N LEU A 538 -2.01 -13.20 -6.47
CA LEU A 538 -2.67 -14.01 -7.48
C LEU A 538 -3.62 -14.98 -6.77
N LEU A 539 -4.91 -14.87 -7.06
CA LEU A 539 -5.90 -15.88 -6.72
C LEU A 539 -6.15 -16.75 -7.95
N ARG A 540 -5.75 -18.02 -7.89
CA ARG A 540 -6.05 -19.01 -8.91
C ARG A 540 -7.11 -19.97 -8.40
N VAL A 541 -8.24 -20.07 -9.08
CA VAL A 541 -9.30 -21.03 -8.76
C VAL A 541 -9.24 -22.18 -9.75
N GLU A 542 -9.12 -23.41 -9.25
CA GLU A 542 -9.08 -24.63 -10.07
C GLU A 542 -10.49 -25.04 -10.47
N ALA A 543 -10.69 -25.42 -11.73
CA ALA A 543 -11.96 -26.01 -12.16
C ALA A 543 -12.05 -27.45 -11.63
N ARG A 544 -13.17 -27.78 -10.99
CA ARG A 544 -13.52 -29.16 -10.61
C ARG A 544 -13.55 -30.04 -11.87
N SER A 545 -12.49 -30.81 -12.11
CA SER A 545 -12.37 -31.73 -13.25
C SER A 545 -12.95 -33.11 -12.89
N SER A 546 -13.88 -33.60 -13.70
CA SER A 546 -14.56 -34.88 -13.47
C SER A 546 -13.90 -36.09 -14.16
N SER A 547 -13.03 -35.87 -15.16
CA SER A 547 -12.52 -36.94 -16.05
C SER A 547 -11.03 -37.28 -15.93
N GLY A 548 -10.26 -36.61 -15.06
CA GLY A 548 -8.88 -36.96 -14.73
C GLY A 548 -7.84 -36.76 -15.86
N ARG A 549 -8.22 -36.22 -17.02
CA ARG A 549 -7.29 -35.82 -18.09
C ARG A 549 -7.41 -34.31 -18.34
N ALA A 550 -6.35 -33.58 -18.04
CA ALA A 550 -6.27 -32.13 -18.20
C ALA A 550 -5.16 -31.73 -19.17
N CYS A 551 -5.35 -30.60 -19.83
CA CYS A 551 -4.34 -30.00 -20.71
C CYS A 551 -3.13 -29.60 -19.88
N ARG A 552 -1.94 -30.03 -20.30
CA ARG A 552 -0.65 -29.76 -19.65
C ARG A 552 -0.40 -28.28 -19.36
N PHE A 553 -0.85 -27.39 -20.24
CA PHE A 553 -0.59 -25.95 -20.12
C PHE A 553 -1.69 -25.19 -19.38
N CYS A 554 -2.94 -25.25 -19.86
CA CYS A 554 -4.03 -24.46 -19.30
C CYS A 554 -4.87 -25.19 -18.23
N GLY A 555 -4.63 -26.49 -18.00
CA GLY A 555 -5.38 -27.31 -17.05
C GLY A 555 -6.84 -27.59 -17.45
N SER A 556 -7.28 -27.20 -18.66
CA SER A 556 -8.64 -27.50 -19.13
C SER A 556 -8.86 -28.99 -19.35
N GLU A 557 -10.07 -29.46 -19.08
CA GLU A 557 -10.44 -30.86 -19.26
C GLU A 557 -10.33 -31.27 -20.75
N LEU A 558 -9.61 -32.36 -21.01
CA LEU A 558 -9.39 -32.85 -22.37
C LEU A 558 -10.54 -33.77 -22.79
N SER A 559 -11.25 -33.36 -23.82
CA SER A 559 -12.20 -34.20 -24.55
C SER A 559 -11.57 -34.70 -25.86
N VAL A 560 -12.16 -35.75 -26.45
CA VAL A 560 -11.73 -36.30 -27.76
C VAL A 560 -11.77 -35.23 -28.87
N GLU A 561 -12.61 -34.21 -28.74
CA GLU A 561 -12.74 -33.11 -29.72
C GLU A 561 -11.77 -31.94 -29.48
N ASN A 562 -11.30 -31.78 -28.24
CA ASN A 562 -10.43 -30.67 -27.85
C ASN A 562 -8.94 -31.08 -27.82
N GLU A 563 -8.64 -32.37 -27.63
CA GLU A 563 -7.27 -32.85 -27.58
C GLU A 563 -6.60 -32.83 -28.96
N VAL A 564 -5.42 -32.21 -29.04
CA VAL A 564 -4.61 -32.15 -30.25
C VAL A 564 -3.21 -32.68 -29.95
N LEU A 565 -2.69 -33.51 -30.83
CA LEU A 565 -1.30 -33.94 -30.78
C LEU A 565 -0.45 -33.02 -31.67
N VAL A 566 0.06 -31.94 -31.09
CA VAL A 566 0.96 -30.99 -31.78
C VAL A 566 2.40 -31.30 -31.41
N ALA A 567 3.30 -31.28 -32.40
CA ALA A 567 4.74 -31.40 -32.20
C ALA A 567 5.23 -32.66 -31.42
N LYS A 568 4.43 -33.75 -31.38
CA LYS A 568 4.64 -34.98 -30.57
C LYS A 568 4.46 -34.80 -29.06
N VAL A 569 3.95 -33.66 -28.61
CA VAL A 569 3.62 -33.39 -27.21
C VAL A 569 2.19 -33.88 -26.94
N ARG A 570 2.01 -34.68 -25.87
CA ARG A 570 0.72 -35.25 -25.47
C ARG A 570 -0.02 -34.33 -24.51
N ASP A 571 -1.33 -34.56 -24.37
CA ASP A 571 -2.21 -33.88 -23.42
C ASP A 571 -2.26 -32.34 -23.62
N VAL A 572 -2.43 -31.90 -24.86
CA VAL A 572 -2.55 -30.47 -25.25
C VAL A 572 -3.93 -30.22 -25.84
N CYS A 573 -4.59 -29.13 -25.44
CA CYS A 573 -5.88 -28.71 -25.99
C CYS A 573 -5.73 -27.92 -27.30
N ASN A 574 -6.83 -27.68 -28.01
CA ASN A 574 -6.85 -26.96 -29.28
C ASN A 574 -6.78 -25.42 -29.14
N ASP A 575 -6.48 -24.91 -27.95
CA ASP A 575 -6.30 -23.49 -27.71
C ASP A 575 -5.01 -22.99 -28.38
N ALA A 576 -5.08 -21.83 -29.03
CA ALA A 576 -3.97 -21.26 -29.79
C ALA A 576 -2.70 -21.07 -28.95
N GLU A 577 -2.86 -20.63 -27.69
CA GLU A 577 -1.73 -20.39 -26.79
C GLU A 577 -1.10 -21.71 -26.32
N CYS A 578 -1.92 -22.73 -26.07
CA CYS A 578 -1.44 -24.07 -25.72
C CYS A 578 -0.72 -24.74 -26.89
N MET A 579 -1.20 -24.54 -28.12
CA MET A 579 -0.54 -25.02 -29.33
C MET A 579 0.81 -24.33 -29.54
N GLU A 580 0.91 -23.02 -29.39
CA GLU A 580 2.18 -22.28 -29.51
C GLU A 580 3.21 -22.76 -28.48
N ARG A 581 2.79 -22.91 -27.21
CA ARG A 581 3.66 -23.46 -26.14
C ARG A 581 4.15 -24.87 -26.45
N SER A 582 3.31 -25.70 -27.08
CA SER A 582 3.69 -27.07 -27.48
C SER A 582 4.78 -27.10 -28.57
N GLU A 583 4.92 -26.04 -29.38
CA GLU A 583 5.96 -25.96 -30.39
C GLU A 583 7.33 -25.58 -29.80
N GLN A 584 7.33 -24.96 -28.62
CA GLN A 584 8.53 -24.45 -27.94
C GLN A 584 9.00 -25.33 -26.79
N VAL A 585 8.15 -26.23 -26.28
CA VAL A 585 8.51 -27.16 -25.19
C VAL A 585 9.37 -28.31 -25.70
N CYS A 586 10.22 -28.85 -24.82
CA CYS A 586 10.93 -30.09 -25.06
C CYS A 586 9.96 -31.26 -25.32
N VAL A 587 10.32 -32.12 -26.29
CA VAL A 587 9.51 -33.27 -26.71
C VAL A 587 9.94 -34.57 -26.04
N ASP A 588 11.05 -34.55 -25.30
CA ASP A 588 11.63 -35.71 -24.67
C ASP A 588 11.01 -35.98 -23.29
N VAL A 589 11.12 -37.25 -22.87
CA VAL A 589 10.67 -37.72 -21.56
C VAL A 589 11.91 -38.03 -20.74
N LEU A 590 11.96 -37.50 -19.52
CA LEU A 590 13.09 -37.67 -18.60
C LEU A 590 13.20 -39.13 -18.13
N GLU A 591 14.34 -39.50 -17.55
CA GLU A 591 14.58 -40.86 -17.04
C GLU A 591 13.56 -41.28 -15.96
N CYS A 592 13.02 -40.31 -15.21
CA CYS A 592 11.94 -40.54 -14.24
C CYS A 592 10.56 -40.82 -14.87
N GLY A 593 10.43 -40.79 -16.20
CA GLY A 593 9.18 -41.04 -16.93
C GLY A 593 8.28 -39.82 -17.09
N HIS A 594 8.65 -38.66 -16.56
CA HIS A 594 7.91 -37.41 -16.70
C HIS A 594 8.31 -36.63 -17.97
N PRO A 595 7.37 -35.94 -18.63
CA PRO A 595 7.68 -35.13 -19.79
C PRO A 595 8.54 -33.94 -19.40
N CYS A 596 9.59 -33.66 -20.17
CA CYS A 596 10.49 -32.55 -19.89
C CYS A 596 9.75 -31.21 -20.01
N GLY A 597 9.87 -30.34 -18.99
CA GLY A 597 9.31 -28.98 -18.97
C GLY A 597 10.22 -27.92 -19.61
N GLY A 598 11.39 -28.34 -20.10
CA GLY A 598 12.38 -27.46 -20.70
C GLY A 598 12.01 -26.96 -22.10
N VAL A 599 12.98 -26.30 -22.73
CA VAL A 599 12.81 -25.70 -24.06
C VAL A 599 13.23 -26.64 -25.17
N ARG A 600 12.63 -26.50 -26.34
CA ARG A 600 12.88 -27.37 -27.48
C ARG A 600 14.32 -27.26 -27.98
N GLY A 601 14.97 -28.41 -28.14
CA GLY A 601 16.33 -28.47 -28.67
C GLY A 601 17.43 -28.13 -27.66
N GLU A 602 17.11 -28.07 -26.36
CA GLU A 602 18.11 -27.99 -25.30
C GLU A 602 19.00 -29.25 -25.27
N LYS A 603 20.29 -29.06 -24.99
CA LYS A 603 21.26 -30.17 -24.87
C LYS A 603 21.26 -30.79 -23.49
N GLU A 604 21.07 -29.95 -22.48
CA GLU A 604 20.89 -30.34 -21.09
C GLU A 604 19.43 -30.09 -20.74
N HIS A 605 18.72 -31.15 -20.35
CA HIS A 605 17.31 -31.06 -20.04
C HIS A 605 17.07 -30.37 -18.71
N LEU A 606 15.95 -29.64 -18.62
CA LEU A 606 15.46 -29.15 -17.34
C LEU A 606 15.24 -30.32 -16.38
N PRO A 607 15.81 -30.30 -15.16
CA PRO A 607 15.56 -31.35 -14.18
C PRO A 607 14.06 -31.44 -13.82
N CYS A 608 13.63 -32.61 -13.40
CA CYS A 608 12.21 -32.87 -13.17
C CYS A 608 11.70 -32.00 -12.01
N LEU A 609 10.65 -31.21 -12.26
CA LEU A 609 10.02 -30.37 -11.24
C LEU A 609 8.92 -31.10 -10.45
N VAL A 610 8.68 -32.38 -10.73
CA VAL A 610 7.71 -33.19 -9.98
C VAL A 610 8.31 -33.48 -8.60
N ALA A 611 7.55 -33.19 -7.54
CA ALA A 611 7.98 -33.41 -6.17
C ALA A 611 8.47 -34.85 -5.96
N GLY A 612 9.64 -35.01 -5.34
CA GLY A 612 10.26 -36.32 -5.07
C GLY A 612 11.00 -36.97 -6.25
N CYS A 613 11.03 -36.35 -7.44
CA CYS A 613 11.82 -36.88 -8.57
C CYS A 613 13.28 -36.41 -8.58
N ASP A 614 13.55 -35.19 -8.09
CA ASP A 614 14.89 -34.63 -7.98
C ASP A 614 14.99 -33.81 -6.69
N GLU A 615 15.71 -34.33 -5.70
CA GLU A 615 15.90 -33.68 -4.39
C GLU A 615 16.75 -32.41 -4.48
N ALA A 616 17.48 -32.20 -5.59
CA ALA A 616 18.30 -31.01 -5.79
C ALA A 616 17.49 -29.79 -6.26
N MET A 617 16.21 -29.96 -6.61
CA MET A 617 15.35 -28.87 -7.05
C MET A 617 14.56 -28.30 -5.87
N THR A 618 14.76 -27.01 -5.62
CA THR A 618 14.00 -26.25 -4.60
C THR A 618 12.64 -25.78 -5.10
N VAL A 619 12.39 -25.89 -6.40
CA VAL A 619 11.16 -25.45 -7.07
C VAL A 619 10.37 -26.65 -7.60
N ALA A 620 9.05 -26.60 -7.42
CA ALA A 620 8.10 -27.60 -7.86
C ALA A 620 7.37 -27.17 -9.14
N LYS A 621 6.79 -28.12 -9.85
CA LYS A 621 6.13 -27.91 -11.15
C LYS A 621 4.96 -26.92 -11.08
N ASP A 622 4.30 -26.87 -9.92
CA ASP A 622 3.13 -26.05 -9.60
C ASP A 622 3.52 -24.71 -8.98
N ASP A 623 4.81 -24.46 -8.75
CA ASP A 623 5.31 -23.15 -8.35
C ASP A 623 5.14 -22.13 -9.48
N MET A 624 4.95 -20.88 -9.11
CA MET A 624 4.70 -19.79 -10.04
C MET A 624 6.01 -19.27 -10.63
N CYS A 625 5.98 -18.89 -11.90
CA CYS A 625 7.07 -18.13 -12.47
C CYS A 625 7.10 -16.71 -11.86
N MET A 626 8.17 -16.39 -11.15
CA MET A 626 8.35 -15.13 -10.42
C MET A 626 8.64 -13.91 -11.33
N ILE A 627 8.53 -14.08 -12.65
CA ILE A 627 8.50 -12.97 -13.62
C ILE A 627 7.07 -12.60 -13.98
N CYS A 628 6.24 -13.59 -14.35
CA CYS A 628 4.89 -13.33 -14.81
C CYS A 628 3.84 -13.34 -13.71
N TRP A 629 4.10 -14.01 -12.58
CA TRP A 629 3.19 -14.10 -11.43
C TRP A 629 1.80 -14.62 -11.77
N THR A 630 1.67 -15.33 -12.88
CA THR A 630 0.38 -15.57 -13.51
C THR A 630 0.15 -17.03 -13.84
N GLU A 631 1.22 -17.80 -14.07
CA GLU A 631 1.15 -19.22 -14.41
C GLU A 631 2.21 -20.05 -13.69
N PRO A 632 1.91 -21.32 -13.40
CA PRO A 632 2.87 -22.25 -12.82
C PRO A 632 3.96 -22.59 -13.83
N LEU A 633 5.11 -23.07 -13.37
CA LEU A 633 6.24 -23.44 -14.21
C LEU A 633 5.88 -24.54 -15.22
N GLU A 634 4.99 -25.48 -14.90
CA GLU A 634 4.55 -26.51 -15.84
C GLU A 634 3.67 -26.00 -16.99
N ALA A 635 3.06 -24.82 -16.84
CA ALA A 635 2.11 -24.29 -17.81
C ALA A 635 2.77 -23.73 -19.09
N ALA A 636 4.09 -23.55 -19.11
CA ALA A 636 4.82 -23.10 -20.29
C ALA A 636 6.28 -23.61 -20.25
N PRO A 637 7.02 -23.59 -21.36
CA PRO A 637 8.43 -23.98 -21.38
C PRO A 637 9.26 -23.15 -20.39
N ALA A 638 10.04 -23.83 -19.55
CA ALA A 638 10.84 -23.22 -18.50
C ALA A 638 12.33 -23.41 -18.72
N VAL A 639 13.14 -22.47 -18.21
CA VAL A 639 14.60 -22.49 -18.26
C VAL A 639 15.17 -22.37 -16.85
N LYS A 640 16.19 -23.18 -16.55
CA LYS A 640 16.99 -23.06 -15.33
C LYS A 640 18.19 -22.18 -15.63
N LEU A 641 18.32 -21.06 -14.91
CA LEU A 641 19.45 -20.16 -15.04
C LEU A 641 20.70 -20.75 -14.38
N GLY A 642 21.87 -20.20 -14.70
CA GLY A 642 23.14 -20.59 -14.06
C GLY A 642 23.15 -20.46 -12.53
N CYS A 643 22.31 -19.59 -11.96
CA CYS A 643 22.12 -19.46 -10.51
C CYS A 643 21.18 -20.49 -9.88
N GLY A 644 20.60 -21.41 -10.66
CA GLY A 644 19.71 -22.47 -10.20
C GLY A 644 18.22 -22.15 -10.23
N HIS A 645 17.84 -20.87 -10.30
CA HIS A 645 16.43 -20.45 -10.35
C HIS A 645 15.77 -20.74 -11.71
N VAL A 646 14.47 -21.03 -11.68
CA VAL A 646 13.69 -21.48 -12.86
C VAL A 646 12.60 -20.47 -13.20
N PHE A 647 12.48 -20.13 -14.49
CA PHE A 647 11.47 -19.20 -15.00
C PHE A 647 10.94 -19.68 -16.35
N HIS A 648 9.76 -19.20 -16.77
CA HIS A 648 9.32 -19.43 -18.15
C HIS A 648 10.26 -18.76 -19.14
N ALA A 649 10.64 -19.48 -20.19
CA ALA A 649 11.52 -18.98 -21.25
C ALA A 649 10.97 -17.70 -21.90
N MET A 650 9.67 -17.69 -22.20
CA MET A 650 8.98 -16.54 -22.79
C MET A 650 8.96 -15.32 -21.86
N CYS A 651 8.90 -15.52 -20.55
CA CYS A 651 8.90 -14.42 -19.59
C CYS A 651 10.28 -13.75 -19.51
N VAL A 652 11.34 -14.56 -19.53
CA VAL A 652 12.71 -14.05 -19.61
C VAL A 652 12.93 -13.31 -20.93
N ASP A 653 12.50 -13.88 -22.06
CA ASP A 653 12.61 -13.24 -23.38
C ASP A 653 11.86 -11.89 -23.46
N ARG A 654 10.63 -11.81 -22.93
CA ARG A 654 9.89 -10.54 -22.84
C ARG A 654 10.61 -9.50 -21.99
N LEU A 655 11.16 -9.90 -20.84
CA LEU A 655 11.91 -9.01 -19.95
C LEU A 655 13.19 -8.49 -20.62
N LEU A 656 13.92 -9.36 -21.34
CA LEU A 656 15.10 -8.98 -22.13
C LEU A 656 14.75 -8.00 -23.26
N LYS A 657 13.61 -8.20 -23.94
CA LYS A 657 13.12 -7.31 -25.01
C LYS A 657 12.63 -5.96 -24.49
N ALA A 658 12.04 -5.93 -23.31
CA ALA A 658 11.58 -4.69 -22.66
C ALA A 658 12.74 -3.78 -22.21
N LYS A 659 13.94 -4.35 -21.98
CA LYS A 659 15.14 -3.64 -21.54
C LYS A 659 14.92 -2.89 -20.21
N TRP A 660 15.44 -1.67 -20.10
CA TRP A 660 15.37 -0.84 -18.90
C TRP A 660 14.18 0.13 -18.93
N SER A 661 13.66 0.47 -17.75
CA SER A 661 12.67 1.53 -17.59
C SER A 661 13.33 2.91 -17.59
N GLY A 662 12.65 3.87 -18.24
CA GLY A 662 13.14 5.25 -18.34
C GLY A 662 14.20 5.47 -19.44
N PRO A 663 14.62 6.74 -19.64
CA PRO A 663 15.52 7.09 -20.73
C PRO A 663 16.97 6.65 -20.47
N ARG A 664 17.34 6.51 -19.19
CA ARG A 664 18.68 6.13 -18.75
C ARG A 664 18.90 4.63 -18.89
N ILE A 665 19.98 4.26 -19.56
CA ILE A 665 20.45 2.89 -19.64
C ILE A 665 20.80 2.39 -18.23
N ASN A 666 20.12 1.32 -17.81
CA ASN A 666 20.51 0.51 -16.66
C ASN A 666 20.48 -0.97 -17.04
N PHE A 667 21.22 -1.79 -16.30
CA PHE A 667 21.39 -3.22 -16.59
C PHE A 667 20.80 -4.11 -15.48
N GLY A 668 19.86 -3.58 -14.69
CA GLY A 668 19.21 -4.34 -13.62
C GLY A 668 18.16 -5.33 -14.15
N PHE A 669 17.55 -5.04 -15.30
CA PHE A 669 16.39 -5.78 -15.83
C PHE A 669 16.68 -7.23 -16.20
N TRP A 670 17.92 -7.57 -16.54
CA TRP A 670 18.34 -8.94 -16.89
C TRP A 670 19.17 -9.63 -15.81
N ALA A 671 19.11 -9.09 -14.59
CA ALA A 671 19.52 -9.82 -13.39
C ALA A 671 18.40 -10.76 -12.96
N CYS A 672 18.76 -11.87 -12.30
CA CYS A 672 17.80 -12.79 -11.72
C CYS A 672 16.91 -12.03 -10.71
N PRO A 673 15.56 -12.05 -10.87
CA PRO A 673 14.66 -11.37 -9.95
C PRO A 673 14.77 -11.84 -8.50
N LEU A 674 15.25 -13.07 -8.28
CA LEU A 674 15.30 -13.72 -6.98
C LEU A 674 16.61 -13.43 -6.25
N CYS A 675 17.77 -13.79 -6.82
CA CYS A 675 19.05 -13.52 -6.17
C CYS A 675 19.65 -12.14 -6.47
N LYS A 676 19.22 -11.45 -7.53
CA LYS A 676 19.75 -10.15 -8.01
C LYS A 676 21.23 -10.14 -8.43
N ASP A 677 22.00 -11.15 -8.03
CA ASP A 677 23.45 -11.25 -8.25
C ASP A 677 23.80 -11.85 -9.61
N ALA A 678 23.05 -12.85 -10.06
CA ALA A 678 23.34 -13.53 -11.33
C ALA A 678 22.63 -12.86 -12.51
N ARG A 679 23.31 -12.81 -13.66
CA ARG A 679 22.68 -12.42 -14.94
C ARG A 679 21.96 -13.61 -15.56
N PHE A 680 21.00 -13.31 -16.42
CA PHE A 680 20.39 -14.35 -17.25
C PHE A 680 21.44 -14.96 -18.16
N GLU A 681 21.68 -16.25 -17.98
CA GLU A 681 22.56 -17.06 -18.81
C GLU A 681 21.85 -18.38 -19.09
N HIS A 682 21.54 -18.62 -20.36
CA HIS A 682 21.00 -19.88 -20.85
C HIS A 682 21.23 -19.98 -22.37
N PRO A 683 21.65 -21.14 -22.92
CA PRO A 683 21.93 -21.28 -24.35
C PRO A 683 20.78 -20.87 -25.27
N ALA A 684 19.54 -21.15 -24.87
CA ALA A 684 18.34 -20.80 -25.66
C ALA A 684 18.04 -19.29 -25.69
N LEU A 685 18.67 -18.49 -24.83
CA LEU A 685 18.46 -17.04 -24.73
C LEU A 685 19.64 -16.24 -25.31
N GLU A 686 20.70 -16.90 -25.77
CA GLU A 686 21.95 -16.25 -26.17
C GLU A 686 21.75 -15.23 -27.31
N GLU A 687 20.81 -15.47 -28.22
CA GLU A 687 20.45 -14.53 -29.30
C GLU A 687 19.93 -13.18 -28.75
N ALA A 688 19.15 -13.20 -27.67
CA ALA A 688 18.64 -12.01 -27.02
C ALA A 688 19.68 -11.35 -26.08
N ILE A 689 20.52 -12.16 -25.43
CA ILE A 689 21.51 -11.70 -24.43
C ILE A 689 22.75 -11.09 -25.10
N ALA A 690 23.23 -11.66 -26.22
CA ALA A 690 24.45 -11.20 -26.91
C ALA A 690 24.50 -9.68 -27.20
N PRO A 691 23.47 -9.05 -27.81
CA PRO A 691 23.50 -7.61 -28.09
C PRO A 691 23.47 -6.75 -26.82
N LEU A 692 22.82 -7.22 -25.75
CA LEU A 692 22.77 -6.52 -24.47
C LEU A 692 24.13 -6.58 -23.75
N ARG A 693 24.84 -7.71 -23.88
CA ARG A 693 26.20 -7.89 -23.34
C ARG A 693 27.18 -6.97 -24.03
N GLU A 694 27.08 -6.84 -25.35
CA GLU A 694 27.88 -5.89 -26.13
C GLU A 694 27.60 -4.44 -25.71
N LEU A 695 26.33 -4.09 -25.48
CA LEU A 695 25.94 -2.76 -25.02
C LEU A 695 26.50 -2.45 -23.62
N GLU A 696 26.41 -3.39 -22.67
CA GLU A 696 26.96 -3.22 -21.32
C GLU A 696 28.47 -2.97 -21.35
N GLU A 697 29.22 -3.75 -22.13
CA GLU A 697 30.66 -3.57 -22.29
C GLU A 697 31.02 -2.23 -22.97
N LYS A 698 30.25 -1.79 -23.97
CA LYS A 698 30.41 -0.46 -24.58
C LYS A 698 30.21 0.66 -23.56
N VAL A 699 29.15 0.58 -22.74
CA VAL A 699 28.86 1.59 -21.71
C VAL A 699 29.94 1.58 -20.62
N LYS A 700 30.36 0.42 -20.12
CA LYS A 700 31.45 0.29 -19.14
C LYS A 700 32.77 0.88 -19.65
N SER A 701 33.11 0.61 -20.92
CA SER A 701 34.32 1.15 -21.57
C SER A 701 34.29 2.68 -21.63
N LYS A 702 33.16 3.27 -22.04
CA LYS A 702 32.97 4.73 -22.07
C LYS A 702 33.00 5.34 -20.67
N ALA A 703 32.33 4.71 -19.70
CA ALA A 703 32.30 5.13 -18.30
C ALA A 703 33.71 5.18 -17.69
N LYS A 704 34.52 4.14 -17.94
CA LYS A 704 35.91 4.08 -17.50
C LYS A 704 36.79 5.17 -18.11
N LEU A 705 36.63 5.43 -19.41
CA LEU A 705 37.35 6.53 -20.08
C LEU A 705 36.98 7.88 -19.47
N ARG A 706 35.70 8.11 -19.21
CA ARG A 706 35.20 9.36 -18.60
C ARG A 706 35.67 9.52 -17.16
N ALA A 707 35.66 8.46 -16.35
CA ALA A 707 36.11 8.48 -14.97
C ALA A 707 37.59 8.89 -14.84
N ARG A 708 38.44 8.41 -15.78
CA ARG A 708 39.83 8.84 -15.88
C ARG A 708 39.96 10.31 -16.26
N ALA A 709 39.17 10.76 -17.23
CA ALA A 709 39.21 12.15 -17.69
C ALA A 709 38.70 13.16 -16.64
N SER A 710 37.76 12.75 -15.77
CA SER A 710 37.19 13.63 -14.74
C SER A 710 37.90 13.57 -13.39
N GLY A 711 39.00 12.80 -13.27
CA GLY A 711 39.69 12.57 -11.99
C GLY A 711 38.87 11.77 -10.97
N LEU A 712 37.79 11.10 -11.40
CA LEU A 712 36.88 10.38 -10.48
C LEU A 712 37.58 9.18 -9.82
N ALA A 713 38.52 8.56 -10.53
CA ALA A 713 39.32 7.46 -10.01
C ALA A 713 40.32 7.88 -8.91
N GLU A 714 40.53 9.18 -8.72
CA GLU A 714 41.44 9.75 -7.72
C GLU A 714 40.68 10.45 -6.58
N ASP A 715 39.34 10.48 -6.64
CA ASP A 715 38.49 11.11 -5.62
C ASP A 715 38.42 10.24 -4.35
N ALA A 716 38.86 10.82 -3.22
CA ALA A 716 38.93 10.12 -1.94
C ALA A 716 37.56 9.64 -1.43
N ALA A 717 36.47 10.35 -1.72
CA ALA A 717 35.13 9.94 -1.31
C ALA A 717 34.65 8.73 -2.12
N VAL A 718 34.99 8.68 -3.41
CA VAL A 718 34.65 7.58 -4.31
C VAL A 718 35.43 6.32 -3.97
N MET A 719 36.74 6.48 -3.70
CA MET A 719 37.60 5.37 -3.27
C MET A 719 37.15 4.78 -1.92
N ALA A 720 36.57 5.60 -1.02
CA ALA A 720 36.06 5.13 0.27
C ALA A 720 34.76 4.30 0.13
N GLU A 721 33.91 4.62 -0.85
CA GLU A 721 32.60 3.97 -1.06
C GLU A 721 32.68 2.75 -1.99
N TYR A 722 33.46 2.83 -3.07
CA TYR A 722 33.51 1.82 -4.13
C TYR A 722 34.85 1.05 -4.19
N GLY A 723 35.83 1.39 -3.34
CA GLY A 723 37.16 0.79 -3.36
C GLY A 723 37.86 0.98 -4.72
N ASP A 724 38.45 -0.09 -5.26
CA ASP A 724 39.15 -0.08 -6.55
C ASP A 724 38.21 -0.23 -7.77
N ASP A 725 36.90 -0.40 -7.57
CA ASP A 725 35.94 -0.56 -8.67
C ASP A 725 35.52 0.79 -9.29
N VAL A 726 36.43 1.33 -10.08
CA VAL A 726 36.23 2.57 -10.86
C VAL A 726 35.02 2.48 -11.81
N VAL A 727 34.66 1.28 -12.27
CA VAL A 727 33.55 1.10 -13.22
C VAL A 727 32.22 1.21 -12.50
N ALA A 728 32.06 0.57 -11.34
CA ALA A 728 30.87 0.71 -10.51
C ALA A 728 30.64 2.17 -10.09
N ALA A 729 31.70 2.85 -9.62
CA ALA A 729 31.65 4.28 -9.28
C ALA A 729 31.23 5.16 -10.49
N ALA A 730 31.79 4.89 -11.66
CA ALA A 730 31.47 5.62 -12.89
C ALA A 730 30.02 5.39 -13.34
N MET A 731 29.52 4.16 -13.25
CA MET A 731 28.14 3.79 -13.60
C MET A 731 27.11 4.36 -12.62
N ALA A 732 27.48 4.53 -11.35
CA ALA A 732 26.65 5.20 -10.34
C ALA A 732 26.56 6.72 -10.58
N ARG A 733 27.65 7.34 -11.04
CA ARG A 733 27.76 8.81 -11.16
C ARG A 733 27.44 9.38 -12.54
N PHE A 734 27.61 8.60 -13.60
CA PHE A 734 27.36 9.02 -14.98
C PHE A 734 26.09 8.39 -15.56
N ALA A 735 25.28 9.22 -16.22
CA ALA A 735 24.10 8.79 -16.96
C ALA A 735 24.46 8.53 -18.43
N TYR A 736 24.03 7.38 -18.96
CA TYR A 736 24.16 7.00 -20.36
C TYR A 736 22.79 6.78 -20.98
N TYR A 737 22.66 7.14 -22.26
CA TYR A 737 21.41 7.08 -23.02
C TYR A 737 21.65 6.38 -24.35
N GLN A 738 20.64 5.69 -24.89
CA GLN A 738 20.72 5.04 -26.20
C GLN A 738 20.25 6.02 -27.28
N CYS A 739 21.13 6.37 -28.22
CA CYS A 739 20.77 7.28 -29.31
C CYS A 739 19.69 6.65 -30.20
N TYR A 740 18.60 7.37 -30.47
CA TYR A 740 17.50 6.89 -31.32
C TYR A 740 17.96 6.61 -32.76
N GLU A 741 18.82 7.46 -33.32
CA GLU A 741 19.24 7.38 -34.72
C GLU A 741 20.30 6.31 -34.97
N CYS A 742 21.40 6.35 -34.21
CA CYS A 742 22.55 5.45 -34.45
C CYS A 742 22.64 4.26 -33.49
N LYS A 743 21.71 4.16 -32.51
CA LYS A 743 21.65 3.11 -31.47
C LYS A 743 22.87 3.00 -30.54
N GLU A 744 23.90 3.82 -30.76
CA GLU A 744 25.10 3.89 -29.92
C GLU A 744 24.83 4.60 -28.58
N PRO A 745 25.39 4.11 -27.46
CA PRO A 745 25.27 4.75 -26.16
C PRO A 745 26.09 6.05 -26.12
N TYR A 746 25.55 7.10 -25.49
CA TYR A 746 26.25 8.37 -25.31
C TYR A 746 26.09 8.90 -23.89
N TYR A 747 27.06 9.70 -23.46
CA TYR A 747 27.08 10.31 -22.14
C TYR A 747 26.06 11.45 -22.07
N GLY A 748 25.20 11.41 -21.04
CA GLY A 748 24.12 12.36 -20.84
C GLY A 748 24.19 13.16 -19.53
N GLY A 749 25.39 13.32 -18.97
CA GLY A 749 25.60 14.09 -17.74
C GLY A 749 25.78 13.24 -16.48
N ALA A 750 25.87 13.89 -15.33
CA ALA A 750 25.95 13.22 -14.03
C ALA A 750 24.54 12.92 -13.49
N VAL A 751 24.37 11.78 -12.82
CA VAL A 751 23.07 11.31 -12.28
C VAL A 751 22.43 12.30 -11.31
N ALA A 752 23.24 13.01 -10.52
CA ALA A 752 22.75 14.03 -9.57
C ALA A 752 21.99 15.19 -10.26
N CYS A 753 22.25 15.44 -11.55
CA CYS A 753 21.54 16.48 -12.32
C CYS A 753 20.18 16.00 -12.85
N GLU A 754 19.89 14.69 -12.79
CA GLU A 754 18.67 14.06 -13.29
C GLU A 754 17.54 14.06 -12.25
N ALA A 755 17.86 14.08 -10.95
CA ALA A 755 16.89 14.05 -9.84
C ALA A 755 15.91 15.25 -9.82
N ALA A 756 16.14 16.28 -10.64
CA ALA A 756 15.27 17.43 -10.83
C ALA A 756 14.35 17.31 -12.07
N GLY A 757 14.46 16.23 -12.85
CA GLY A 757 13.75 15.98 -14.11
C GLY A 757 12.59 14.99 -13.97
N ARG A 758 11.47 15.31 -14.62
CA ARG A 758 10.17 14.63 -14.65
C ARG A 758 10.21 13.09 -14.53
N GLY A 759 9.52 12.56 -13.52
CA GLY A 759 8.97 11.20 -13.57
C GLY A 759 7.71 11.19 -14.45
N GLY A 760 7.84 10.71 -15.69
CA GLY A 760 6.75 10.57 -16.66
C GLY A 760 7.25 9.91 -17.96
N ASP A 761 6.33 9.47 -18.81
CA ASP A 761 6.65 8.90 -20.13
C ASP A 761 7.53 9.87 -20.93
N PHE A 762 8.62 9.35 -21.51
CA PHE A 762 9.56 10.12 -22.32
C PHE A 762 9.50 9.64 -23.77
N ASP A 763 9.73 10.56 -24.71
CA ASP A 763 9.80 10.23 -26.12
C ASP A 763 11.20 9.75 -26.49
N GLU A 764 11.34 8.48 -26.88
CA GLU A 764 12.61 7.90 -27.31
C GLU A 764 13.24 8.65 -28.49
N THR A 765 12.43 9.30 -29.35
CA THR A 765 12.90 10.01 -30.54
C THR A 765 13.71 11.27 -30.20
N GLU A 766 13.56 11.79 -28.98
CA GLU A 766 14.30 12.96 -28.53
C GLU A 766 15.73 12.63 -28.08
N LEU A 767 15.99 11.38 -27.70
CA LEU A 767 17.30 10.92 -27.21
C LEU A 767 18.30 10.77 -28.36
N VAL A 768 18.96 11.87 -28.73
CA VAL A 768 19.88 11.88 -29.86
C VAL A 768 21.25 12.39 -29.44
N CYS A 769 22.29 11.59 -29.73
CA CYS A 769 23.65 11.93 -29.36
C CYS A 769 24.16 13.16 -30.12
N GLY A 770 25.15 13.84 -29.54
CA GLY A 770 25.77 15.02 -30.15
C GLY A 770 26.26 14.80 -31.58
N GLY A 771 26.75 13.61 -31.92
CA GLY A 771 27.15 13.28 -33.29
C GLY A 771 26.00 13.27 -34.30
N CYS A 772 24.82 12.79 -33.90
CA CYS A 772 23.63 12.77 -34.75
C CYS A 772 22.98 14.16 -34.85
N VAL A 773 22.95 14.92 -33.75
CA VAL A 773 22.54 16.34 -33.76
C VAL A 773 23.46 17.14 -34.68
N GLY A 774 24.79 16.95 -34.57
CA GLY A 774 25.79 17.56 -35.43
C GLY A 774 25.57 17.27 -36.92
N ARG A 775 25.20 16.02 -37.28
CA ARG A 775 24.84 15.68 -38.67
C ARG A 775 23.61 16.43 -39.17
N ARG A 776 22.56 16.56 -38.35
CA ARG A 776 21.31 17.26 -38.75
C ARG A 776 21.55 18.73 -39.09
N ILE A 777 22.44 19.38 -38.36
CA ILE A 777 22.77 20.81 -38.53
C ILE A 777 23.94 21.05 -39.50
N GLY A 778 24.39 20.01 -40.21
CA GLY A 778 25.44 20.13 -41.23
C GLY A 778 26.85 20.34 -40.69
N ALA A 779 27.11 20.04 -39.41
CA ALA A 779 28.47 20.06 -38.87
C ALA A 779 29.31 19.00 -39.59
N THR A 780 30.52 19.37 -40.02
CA THR A 780 31.45 18.44 -40.67
C THR A 780 32.16 17.59 -39.63
N ALA A 781 32.36 16.30 -39.94
CA ALA A 781 33.14 15.42 -39.09
C ALA A 781 34.55 15.97 -38.98
N CYS A 782 35.07 16.12 -37.76
CA CYS A 782 36.47 16.46 -37.58
C CYS A 782 37.32 15.36 -38.26
N SER A 783 38.24 15.76 -39.13
CA SER A 783 39.13 14.84 -39.85
C SER A 783 40.03 14.01 -38.94
N LYS A 784 40.29 14.49 -37.71
CA LYS A 784 41.12 13.81 -36.69
C LYS A 784 40.30 13.03 -35.65
N HIS A 785 39.17 13.57 -35.21
CA HIS A 785 38.43 13.07 -34.03
C HIS A 785 36.98 12.62 -34.33
N GLY A 786 36.55 12.67 -35.59
CA GLY A 786 35.20 12.27 -36.00
C GLY A 786 34.09 13.15 -35.43
N MET A 787 32.86 12.62 -35.39
CA MET A 787 31.67 13.27 -34.82
C MET A 787 31.27 12.69 -33.45
N GLY A 788 32.21 12.08 -32.71
CA GLY A 788 31.94 11.40 -31.45
C GLY A 788 31.77 12.36 -30.25
N ASP A 789 32.17 11.92 -29.07
CA ASP A 789 31.99 12.62 -27.78
C ASP A 789 32.79 13.94 -27.63
N ASN A 790 33.53 14.36 -28.66
CA ASN A 790 34.43 15.53 -28.66
C ASN A 790 33.81 16.78 -29.30
N MET A 791 32.50 16.76 -29.56
CA MET A 791 31.78 17.90 -30.12
C MET A 791 31.39 18.87 -29.00
N VAL A 792 31.73 20.13 -29.18
CA VAL A 792 31.36 21.22 -28.28
C VAL A 792 30.04 21.80 -28.75
N PHE A 793 29.13 22.01 -27.81
CA PHE A 793 27.82 22.61 -28.05
C PHE A 793 27.72 23.97 -27.39
N ALA A 794 26.91 24.86 -27.97
CA ALA A 794 26.46 26.06 -27.29
C ALA A 794 25.30 25.71 -26.35
N CYS A 795 25.12 26.54 -25.33
CA CYS A 795 23.93 26.49 -24.48
C CYS A 795 22.68 26.76 -25.33
N ARG A 796 21.66 25.91 -25.19
CA ARG A 796 20.36 26.06 -25.89
C ARG A 796 19.66 27.38 -25.60
N TYR A 797 19.96 27.98 -24.44
CA TYR A 797 19.26 29.15 -23.92
C TYR A 797 20.09 30.44 -23.88
N CYS A 798 21.38 30.41 -24.29
CA CYS A 798 22.20 31.61 -24.39
C CYS A 798 23.43 31.43 -25.29
N CYS A 799 24.08 32.54 -25.64
CA CYS A 799 25.33 32.54 -26.40
C CYS A 799 26.53 32.24 -25.49
N SER A 800 26.58 31.06 -24.89
CA SER A 800 27.72 30.58 -24.10
C SER A 800 28.01 29.13 -24.44
N VAL A 801 29.25 28.70 -24.27
CA VAL A 801 29.60 27.28 -24.46
C VAL A 801 28.88 26.47 -23.39
N ALA A 802 28.29 25.35 -23.78
CA ALA A 802 27.64 24.45 -22.84
C ALA A 802 28.69 23.71 -22.01
N VAL A 803 28.42 23.60 -20.72
CA VAL A 803 29.22 22.87 -19.74
C VAL A 803 28.44 21.66 -19.23
N TRP A 804 27.12 21.75 -19.28
CA TRP A 804 26.18 20.71 -18.87
C TRP A 804 25.44 20.18 -20.08
N PHE A 805 25.12 18.90 -20.03
CA PHE A 805 24.19 18.27 -20.93
C PHE A 805 23.25 17.44 -20.07
N CYS A 806 21.98 17.83 -20.07
CA CYS A 806 20.99 17.29 -19.15
C CYS A 806 19.80 16.74 -19.93
N PHE A 807 19.09 15.81 -19.29
CA PHE A 807 17.87 15.17 -19.82
C PHE A 807 18.10 14.40 -21.12
N GLY A 808 19.35 14.10 -21.48
CA GLY A 808 19.70 13.43 -22.73
C GLY A 808 19.45 14.25 -24.00
N THR A 809 18.98 15.51 -23.91
CA THR A 809 18.53 16.28 -25.08
C THR A 809 19.01 17.73 -25.10
N THR A 810 19.46 18.28 -23.97
CA THR A 810 19.61 19.74 -23.82
C THR A 810 20.96 20.14 -23.24
N HIS A 811 21.67 21.00 -23.97
CA HIS A 811 22.94 21.58 -23.54
C HIS A 811 22.74 22.91 -22.79
N PHE A 812 23.38 23.07 -21.61
CA PHE A 812 23.31 24.26 -20.76
C PHE A 812 24.69 24.80 -20.38
N CYS A 813 24.81 26.12 -20.20
CA CYS A 813 25.90 26.71 -19.39
C CYS A 813 25.52 26.72 -17.90
N ASP A 814 26.49 26.96 -17.01
CA ASP A 814 26.27 26.93 -15.55
C ASP A 814 25.08 27.77 -15.07
N THR A 815 24.96 29.00 -15.57
CA THR A 815 23.91 29.92 -15.14
C THR A 815 22.54 29.51 -15.65
N CYS A 816 22.45 28.96 -16.87
CA CYS A 816 21.18 28.46 -17.40
C CYS A 816 20.77 27.15 -16.73
N HIS A 817 21.74 26.29 -16.41
CA HIS A 817 21.52 25.05 -15.67
C HIS A 817 20.98 25.33 -14.26
N SER A 818 21.46 26.38 -13.60
CA SER A 818 20.99 26.76 -12.25
C SER A 818 19.54 27.29 -12.21
N ASN A 819 18.91 27.55 -13.37
CA ASN A 819 17.55 28.07 -13.47
C ASN A 819 16.80 27.49 -14.68
N VAL A 820 16.76 26.16 -14.79
CA VAL A 820 16.16 25.45 -15.94
C VAL A 820 14.71 25.90 -16.21
N GLY A 821 13.87 25.96 -15.17
CA GLY A 821 12.46 26.35 -15.32
C GLY A 821 12.29 27.78 -15.83
N GLY A 822 13.10 28.73 -15.34
CA GLY A 822 13.04 30.12 -15.78
C GLY A 822 13.52 30.32 -17.22
N VAL A 823 14.58 29.65 -17.64
CA VAL A 823 15.10 29.78 -19.02
C VAL A 823 14.19 29.13 -20.06
N GLN A 824 13.53 28.02 -19.71
CA GLN A 824 12.54 27.37 -20.57
C GLN A 824 11.30 28.24 -20.76
N ALA A 825 10.77 28.82 -19.67
CA ALA A 825 9.64 29.75 -19.76
C ALA A 825 9.97 30.99 -20.61
N ALA A 826 11.19 31.53 -20.48
CA ALA A 826 11.64 32.65 -21.30
C ALA A 826 11.77 32.30 -22.78
N ALA A 827 12.29 31.11 -23.10
CA ALA A 827 12.42 30.64 -24.49
C ALA A 827 11.06 30.37 -25.17
N ALA A 828 10.04 29.99 -24.39
CA ALA A 828 8.68 29.74 -24.86
C ALA A 828 7.81 31.01 -24.94
N SER A 829 8.30 32.16 -24.47
CA SER A 829 7.55 33.42 -24.48
C SER A 829 7.51 34.07 -25.87
N GLU A 830 6.48 34.87 -26.15
CA GLU A 830 6.38 35.66 -27.40
C GLU A 830 7.53 36.68 -27.53
N ASP A 831 8.03 37.19 -26.39
CA ASP A 831 9.17 38.12 -26.28
C ASP A 831 10.50 37.38 -26.10
N ARG A 832 10.69 36.24 -26.77
CA ARG A 832 11.92 35.44 -26.64
C ARG A 832 13.17 36.27 -26.99
N PRO A 833 14.26 36.17 -26.21
CA PRO A 833 15.49 36.90 -26.49
C PRO A 833 16.09 36.52 -27.85
N VAL A 834 16.73 37.49 -28.51
CA VAL A 834 17.42 37.32 -29.80
C VAL A 834 18.90 37.59 -29.60
N CYS A 835 19.75 36.86 -30.33
CA CYS A 835 21.20 37.01 -30.27
C CYS A 835 21.62 38.49 -30.41
N PRO A 836 22.49 39.02 -29.53
CA PRO A 836 23.26 38.33 -28.48
C PRO A 836 22.46 38.08 -27.18
N VAL A 837 22.52 36.84 -26.67
CA VAL A 837 21.84 36.42 -25.43
C VAL A 837 22.85 35.97 -24.39
N GLY A 838 22.75 36.53 -23.18
CA GLY A 838 23.62 36.23 -22.05
C GLY A 838 23.09 35.09 -21.18
N PRO A 839 23.93 34.58 -20.26
CA PRO A 839 23.54 33.49 -19.36
C PRO A 839 22.27 33.81 -18.55
N GLY A 840 21.44 32.79 -18.34
CA GLY A 840 20.11 32.93 -17.72
C GLY A 840 19.03 33.46 -18.66
N CYS A 841 19.19 33.26 -19.98
CA CYS A 841 18.25 33.72 -21.01
C CYS A 841 18.01 35.25 -20.96
N LYS A 842 19.08 36.03 -20.73
CA LYS A 842 19.00 37.50 -20.61
C LYS A 842 19.38 38.18 -21.91
N GLN A 843 18.54 39.08 -22.41
CA GLN A 843 18.86 39.89 -23.58
C GLN A 843 20.08 40.78 -23.30
N LEU A 844 21.12 40.68 -24.13
CA LEU A 844 22.29 41.57 -24.06
C LEU A 844 22.08 42.81 -24.95
N PRO A 845 22.84 43.89 -24.71
CA PRO A 845 22.87 45.03 -25.60
C PRO A 845 23.25 44.64 -27.04
N PRO A 846 22.81 45.39 -28.07
CA PRO A 846 23.15 45.11 -29.46
C PRO A 846 24.67 45.06 -29.67
N GLY A 847 25.18 43.96 -30.24
CA GLY A 847 26.61 43.72 -30.42
C GLY A 847 26.90 42.37 -31.09
N PRO A 848 28.18 42.05 -31.34
CA PRO A 848 28.56 40.75 -31.89
C PRO A 848 28.22 39.62 -30.93
N CYS A 849 27.90 38.43 -31.48
CA CYS A 849 27.63 37.26 -30.67
C CYS A 849 28.84 36.94 -29.75
N PRO A 850 28.63 36.68 -28.45
CA PRO A 850 29.71 36.26 -27.54
C PRO A 850 30.44 34.98 -27.99
N LEU A 851 29.80 34.13 -28.79
CA LEU A 851 30.40 32.93 -29.39
C LEU A 851 31.12 33.20 -30.72
N GLY A 852 31.19 34.47 -31.17
CA GLY A 852 31.85 34.86 -32.42
C GLY A 852 31.11 34.43 -33.69
N LEU A 853 29.87 33.94 -33.56
CA LEU A 853 29.05 33.47 -34.68
C LEU A 853 28.46 34.64 -35.47
N LYS A 854 28.41 34.51 -36.79
CA LYS A 854 27.77 35.49 -37.68
C LYS A 854 26.25 35.48 -37.55
N GLU A 855 25.68 34.29 -37.41
CA GLU A 855 24.25 34.06 -37.20
C GLU A 855 24.08 32.93 -36.17
N CYS A 856 23.20 33.13 -35.20
CA CYS A 856 22.83 32.12 -34.21
C CYS A 856 21.41 31.62 -34.48
N PRO A 857 21.11 30.33 -34.23
CA PRO A 857 19.75 29.86 -34.23
C PRO A 857 18.94 30.55 -33.10
N PRO A 858 17.60 30.56 -33.21
CA PRO A 858 16.73 31.07 -32.15
C PRO A 858 17.01 30.40 -30.79
N VAL A 859 16.84 31.17 -29.71
CA VAL A 859 16.91 30.64 -28.34
C VAL A 859 15.90 29.50 -28.20
N GLY A 860 16.36 28.36 -27.68
CA GLY A 860 15.59 27.12 -27.59
C GLY A 860 16.02 26.06 -28.60
N GLU A 861 16.93 26.37 -29.53
CA GLU A 861 17.47 25.40 -30.49
C GLU A 861 18.91 24.99 -30.15
N GLU A 862 19.24 23.72 -30.40
CA GLU A 862 20.57 23.16 -30.16
C GLU A 862 21.56 23.61 -31.24
N LEU A 863 22.78 23.95 -30.83
CA LEU A 863 23.83 24.42 -31.73
C LEU A 863 25.16 23.75 -31.41
N CYS A 864 25.71 23.03 -32.39
CA CYS A 864 27.06 22.50 -32.30
C CYS A 864 28.08 23.53 -32.79
N LEU A 865 29.12 23.77 -32.00
CA LEU A 865 30.21 24.70 -32.27
C LEU A 865 31.41 24.03 -32.98
N GLY A 866 31.41 22.69 -33.10
CA GLY A 866 32.49 21.92 -33.74
C GLY A 866 33.26 21.05 -32.74
N CYS A 867 34.46 20.58 -33.13
CA CYS A 867 35.27 19.71 -32.26
C CYS A 867 36.09 20.52 -31.24
N GLY A 868 35.90 20.25 -29.94
CA GLY A 868 36.58 20.96 -28.86
C GLY A 868 38.08 20.76 -28.81
N LEU A 869 38.56 19.56 -29.14
CA LEU A 869 39.99 19.23 -29.18
C LEU A 869 40.73 20.01 -30.28
N CYS A 870 40.05 20.33 -31.40
CA CYS A 870 40.63 21.16 -32.46
C CYS A 870 40.60 22.66 -32.10
N ALA A 871 39.53 23.11 -31.42
CA ALA A 871 39.42 24.48 -30.94
C ALA A 871 40.49 24.81 -29.89
N GLU A 872 40.82 23.86 -29.00
CA GLU A 872 41.89 24.00 -28.00
C GLU A 872 43.30 23.94 -28.62
N ALA A 873 43.50 23.19 -29.71
CA ALA A 873 44.79 23.06 -30.38
C ALA A 873 45.13 24.22 -31.33
N GLN A 874 44.22 25.17 -31.58
CA GLN A 874 44.34 26.20 -32.64
C GLN A 874 44.64 25.64 -34.03
N GLU A 875 44.27 24.38 -34.28
CA GLU A 875 44.43 23.73 -35.57
C GLU A 875 43.06 23.67 -36.25
N TYR A 876 42.72 24.73 -37.01
CA TYR A 876 41.58 24.72 -37.93
C TYR A 876 41.99 24.20 -39.31
#